data_AF-A0A1F3P0T2-F1
#
_entry.id   AF-A0A1F3P0T2-F1
#
_cell.length_a   1.000
_cell.length_b   1.000
_cell.length_c   1.000
_cell.angle_alpha   90.00
_cell.angle_beta   90.00
_cell.angle_gamma   90.00
#
_symmetry.space_group_name_H-M   'P 1'
#
loop_
_entity.id
_entity.type
_entity.pdbx_description
1 polymer ?
#
loop_
_entity_poly.entity_id
_entity_poly.type
_entity_poly.pdbx_seq_one_letter_code
_entity_poly.pdbx_strand_id
1 'polypeptide(L)'
;MKNKLFFRVRFFLIIICIPLLLYTGAFMHQKGTIFRIRTWLSDFILNIQSLNYFENETNVPVLNLMFKNNDYEKLENLNMDASIKNDGFLNTLNTDSLYVPVKIITGQTFLKGKARLKGNTSDSRDRIKLSLRFKMDEKNIFQGLSRFSIQHPSVKNFISEWLFHQLHSYFGLHTPDYFFVNVFINNTNKGLFSFEENFDQNYVKRRHLPEGLLIRFDEYWQFYSEELYLSKILRSQDPYKDNLIAKLWTYSPVDCFETGKISKDSLLYQQFILAKDRLESYKSKILPAHKIFNVNKLAKAFAIGDLFGRDHHYLNIYNVRFYFNPNDSLLEIIGFDNHLPPRKSICLLGDEKQINQEENDLFWYRRFFEDSVLFIKYIQQLNRISNPSFLDSFRISINNKYTKNLSWLKKEFIDYEDNSLEIFAFNQKQIITKLHPIKIAEIYLKETKKDSVVLEITNLHTLPAIISGIKKENGEVVSLPARILEARQNFKPLKLLRYPVPSKLIKDIKKIEIELQLLGTDKKYFEKVKLWPFSKATTDEGNVSYLKNKSLLTSKILLFDSLNNRLIFKPGITIISEPLIIPKGYILTAFPGTTLKITETGFIRSFSPMIFNGMEENKITIISNQSASSGIIINSDSEDTKFYCVDFFGNSVNKHIIISIYDSRVLFIKCNFYKDTPEAAIYAQNSFLDFNDCIFSGIKSKILTGVFSHILYKNELIGYSESGEWELTGSFFYNKTTGTSVFYPRIKANFYSRVYFPEKTSLELENMKNLKTDSFSYGLNRLSEIAY
;
A
#
# COMPACT_ATOMS: atom_id res chain seq x y z
N MET A 1 -35.62 -42.09 47.80
CA MET A 1 -34.50 -42.62 46.98
C MET A 1 -34.14 -41.80 45.73
N LYS A 2 -35.09 -41.14 45.03
CA LYS A 2 -34.81 -40.38 43.79
C LYS A 2 -33.84 -39.17 43.95
N ASN A 3 -33.87 -38.45 45.07
CA ASN A 3 -32.98 -37.27 45.26
C ASN A 3 -31.49 -37.62 45.46
N LYS A 4 -31.16 -38.79 46.04
CA LYS A 4 -29.76 -39.21 46.21
C LYS A 4 -29.12 -39.64 44.89
N LEU A 5 -29.90 -40.20 43.97
CA LEU A 5 -29.41 -40.60 42.64
C LEU A 5 -29.13 -39.37 41.77
N PHE A 6 -30.01 -38.35 41.80
CA PHE A 6 -29.84 -37.11 41.05
C PHE A 6 -28.60 -36.31 41.51
N PHE A 7 -28.34 -36.28 42.83
CA PHE A 7 -27.15 -35.61 43.38
C PHE A 7 -25.86 -36.34 43.01
N ARG A 8 -25.85 -37.68 43.03
CA ARG A 8 -24.69 -38.49 42.62
C ARG A 8 -24.37 -38.35 41.14
N VAL A 9 -25.38 -38.30 40.28
CA VAL A 9 -25.19 -38.08 38.83
C VAL A 9 -24.63 -36.69 38.54
N ARG A 10 -25.14 -35.63 39.21
CA ARG A 10 -24.57 -34.28 39.09
C ARG A 10 -23.13 -34.20 39.57
N PHE A 11 -22.82 -34.81 40.71
CA PHE A 11 -21.46 -34.82 41.26
C PHE A 11 -20.49 -35.57 40.35
N PHE A 12 -20.93 -36.70 39.77
CA PHE A 12 -20.14 -37.48 38.83
C PHE A 12 -19.90 -36.74 37.50
N LEU A 13 -20.91 -36.02 36.99
CA LEU A 13 -20.77 -35.17 35.81
C LEU A 13 -19.79 -34.02 36.06
N ILE A 14 -19.80 -33.39 37.24
CA ILE A 14 -18.86 -32.31 37.57
C ILE A 14 -17.42 -32.84 37.63
N ILE A 15 -17.20 -34.02 38.22
CA ILE A 15 -15.88 -34.66 38.31
C ILE A 15 -15.32 -35.02 36.93
N ILE A 16 -16.17 -35.37 35.96
CA ILE A 16 -15.72 -35.69 34.59
C ILE A 16 -15.54 -34.44 33.74
N CYS A 17 -16.45 -33.46 33.86
CA CYS A 17 -16.44 -32.27 33.01
C CYS A 17 -15.29 -31.32 33.34
N ILE A 18 -14.88 -31.17 34.60
CA ILE A 18 -13.81 -30.23 34.99
C ILE A 18 -12.45 -30.64 34.39
N PRO A 19 -11.97 -31.90 34.51
CA PRO A 19 -10.73 -32.33 33.88
C PRO A 19 -10.79 -32.26 32.36
N LEU A 20 -11.96 -32.55 31.76
CA LEU A 20 -12.14 -32.45 30.32
C LEU A 20 -12.05 -30.99 29.84
N LEU A 21 -12.61 -30.05 30.59
CA LEU A 21 -12.52 -28.61 30.33
C LEU A 21 -11.09 -28.08 30.52
N LEU A 22 -10.37 -28.56 31.54
CA LEU A 22 -8.98 -28.20 31.76
C LEU A 22 -8.05 -28.78 30.68
N TYR A 23 -8.27 -30.03 30.28
CA TYR A 23 -7.51 -30.68 29.21
C TYR A 23 -7.76 -30.04 27.84
N THR A 24 -9.02 -29.76 27.51
CA THR A 24 -9.36 -29.03 26.28
C THR A 24 -8.84 -27.60 26.31
N GLY A 25 -8.93 -26.91 27.45
CA GLY A 25 -8.34 -25.59 27.66
C GLY A 25 -6.82 -25.57 27.45
N ALA A 26 -6.09 -26.52 28.05
CA ALA A 26 -4.64 -26.64 27.89
C ALA A 26 -4.24 -27.00 26.44
N PHE A 27 -4.96 -27.93 25.81
CA PHE A 27 -4.76 -28.31 24.41
C PHE A 27 -5.04 -27.15 23.44
N MET A 28 -6.07 -26.34 23.71
CA MET A 28 -6.40 -25.17 22.91
C MET A 28 -5.47 -23.96 23.18
N HIS A 29 -4.90 -23.83 24.37
CA HIS A 29 -3.85 -22.86 24.67
C HIS A 29 -2.58 -23.16 23.86
N GLN A 30 -2.17 -24.43 23.80
CA GLN A 30 -0.97 -24.86 23.08
C GLN A 30 -1.07 -24.65 21.55
N LYS A 31 -2.30 -24.60 21.00
CA LYS A 31 -2.57 -24.35 19.56
C LYS A 31 -2.92 -22.89 19.22
N GLY A 32 -2.92 -21.98 20.20
CA GLY A 32 -3.26 -20.56 19.97
C GLY A 32 -4.73 -20.29 19.64
N THR A 33 -5.62 -21.27 19.84
CA THR A 33 -7.05 -21.19 19.48
C THR A 33 -7.90 -20.47 20.52
N ILE A 34 -7.39 -20.27 21.75
CA ILE A 34 -8.09 -19.55 22.84
C ILE A 34 -8.47 -18.12 22.43
N PHE A 35 -7.64 -17.43 21.65
CA PHE A 35 -7.97 -16.09 21.16
C PHE A 35 -9.23 -16.10 20.30
N ARG A 36 -9.39 -17.11 19.42
CA ARG A 36 -10.56 -17.26 18.54
C ARG A 36 -11.85 -17.59 19.31
N ILE A 37 -11.75 -18.35 20.39
CA ILE A 37 -12.91 -18.69 21.24
C ILE A 37 -13.27 -17.50 22.14
N ARG A 38 -12.30 -16.72 22.62
CA ARG A 38 -12.60 -15.48 23.37
C ARG A 38 -13.28 -14.46 22.48
N THR A 39 -12.80 -14.25 21.26
CA THR A 39 -13.46 -13.37 20.29
C THR A 39 -14.85 -13.92 19.95
N TRP A 40 -14.98 -15.22 19.65
CA TRP A 40 -16.27 -15.84 19.35
C TRP A 40 -17.26 -15.80 20.52
N LEU A 41 -16.82 -16.02 21.77
CA LEU A 41 -17.66 -15.89 22.97
C LEU A 41 -18.02 -14.43 23.23
N SER A 42 -17.10 -13.48 23.00
CA SER A 42 -17.42 -12.06 23.08
C SER A 42 -18.43 -11.66 22.00
N ASP A 43 -18.29 -12.17 20.78
CA ASP A 43 -19.22 -11.97 19.67
C ASP A 43 -20.57 -12.64 19.94
N PHE A 44 -20.57 -13.82 20.56
CA PHE A 44 -21.78 -14.56 20.94
C PHE A 44 -22.53 -13.87 22.09
N ILE A 45 -21.82 -13.41 23.12
CA ILE A 45 -22.40 -12.64 24.22
C ILE A 45 -22.91 -11.29 23.72
N LEU A 46 -22.17 -10.61 22.83
CA LEU A 46 -22.61 -9.37 22.21
C LEU A 46 -23.79 -9.60 21.26
N ASN A 47 -23.85 -10.72 20.54
CA ASN A 47 -24.99 -11.09 19.71
C ASN A 47 -26.23 -11.41 20.55
N ILE A 48 -26.10 -12.13 21.67
CA ILE A 48 -27.22 -12.37 22.61
C ILE A 48 -27.67 -11.06 23.27
N GLN A 49 -26.74 -10.19 23.65
CA GLN A 49 -27.08 -8.85 24.16
C GLN A 49 -27.74 -7.99 23.08
N SER A 50 -27.31 -8.09 21.82
CA SER A 50 -27.92 -7.37 20.69
C SER A 50 -29.35 -7.85 20.43
N LEU A 51 -29.61 -9.17 20.51
CA LEU A 51 -30.94 -9.76 20.38
C LEU A 51 -31.91 -9.25 21.47
N ASN A 52 -31.44 -9.07 22.71
CA ASN A 52 -32.23 -8.47 23.80
C ASN A 52 -32.33 -6.93 23.74
N TYR A 53 -31.52 -6.25 22.91
CA TYR A 53 -31.54 -4.80 22.72
C TYR A 53 -32.39 -4.34 21.53
N PHE A 54 -32.75 -5.23 20.61
CA PHE A 54 -33.64 -4.91 19.49
C PHE A 54 -35.06 -4.54 19.96
N GLU A 55 -35.44 -4.82 21.20
CA GLU A 55 -36.80 -4.54 21.71
C GLU A 55 -36.96 -3.22 22.48
N ASN A 56 -35.91 -2.55 22.99
CA ASN A 56 -36.12 -1.64 24.13
C ASN A 56 -35.79 -0.13 23.98
N GLU A 57 -35.28 0.39 22.85
CA GLU A 57 -35.30 1.85 22.60
C GLU A 57 -35.43 2.19 21.11
N THR A 58 -36.67 2.40 20.66
CA THR A 58 -37.06 2.59 19.26
C THR A 58 -37.11 4.05 18.78
N ASN A 59 -36.87 5.03 19.65
CA ASN A 59 -37.04 6.44 19.30
C ASN A 59 -35.76 7.04 18.70
N VAL A 60 -35.70 7.06 17.37
CA VAL A 60 -34.76 7.89 16.60
C VAL A 60 -35.03 9.36 16.94
N PRO A 61 -34.00 10.20 17.20
CA PRO A 61 -34.20 11.64 17.31
C PRO A 61 -34.96 12.18 16.10
N VAL A 62 -35.84 13.16 16.32
CA VAL A 62 -36.71 13.71 15.26
C VAL A 62 -36.34 15.16 14.95
N LEU A 63 -36.19 15.49 13.68
CA LEU A 63 -36.01 16.85 13.18
C LEU A 63 -37.24 17.26 12.36
N ASN A 64 -38.01 18.19 12.90
CA ASN A 64 -39.23 18.71 12.25
C ASN A 64 -38.93 20.04 11.55
N LEU A 65 -39.08 20.06 10.22
CA LEU A 65 -38.80 21.19 9.36
C LEU A 65 -40.08 21.67 8.69
N MET A 66 -40.31 22.98 8.73
CA MET A 66 -41.40 23.64 8.01
C MET A 66 -40.86 24.67 7.02
N PHE A 67 -41.23 24.49 5.76
CA PHE A 67 -40.97 25.37 4.64
C PHE A 67 -42.29 25.90 4.08
N LYS A 68 -42.28 27.09 3.47
CA LYS A 68 -43.40 27.45 2.58
C LYS A 68 -43.35 26.53 1.35
N ASN A 69 -44.50 26.19 0.77
CA ASN A 69 -44.56 25.27 -0.37
C ASN A 69 -43.65 25.72 -1.52
N ASN A 70 -43.78 26.98 -1.97
CA ASN A 70 -42.95 27.53 -3.06
C ASN A 70 -41.45 27.53 -2.73
N ASP A 71 -41.07 27.69 -1.45
CA ASP A 71 -39.68 27.69 -1.01
C ASP A 71 -39.07 26.28 -1.09
N TYR A 72 -39.83 25.25 -0.68
CA TYR A 72 -39.38 23.87 -0.76
C TYR A 72 -39.39 23.34 -2.20
N GLU A 73 -40.42 23.69 -2.98
CA GLU A 73 -40.50 23.37 -4.41
C GLU A 73 -39.32 23.96 -5.18
N LYS A 74 -38.88 25.18 -4.82
CA LYS A 74 -37.66 25.77 -5.38
C LYS A 74 -36.43 24.89 -5.13
N LEU A 75 -36.27 24.30 -3.94
CA LEU A 75 -35.16 23.39 -3.63
C LEU A 75 -35.26 22.09 -4.42
N GLU A 76 -36.47 21.52 -4.56
CA GLU A 76 -36.71 20.30 -5.34
C GLU A 76 -36.39 20.52 -6.82
N ASN A 77 -36.86 21.63 -7.40
CA ASN A 77 -36.60 21.99 -8.79
C ASN A 77 -35.11 22.22 -9.04
N LEU A 78 -34.40 22.93 -8.15
CA LEU A 78 -32.95 23.12 -8.26
C LEU A 78 -32.19 21.78 -8.22
N ASN A 79 -32.60 20.86 -7.34
CA ASN A 79 -31.98 19.54 -7.24
C ASN A 79 -32.24 18.70 -8.49
N MET A 80 -33.47 18.74 -9.02
CA MET A 80 -33.86 18.06 -10.24
C MET A 80 -33.12 18.62 -11.47
N ASP A 81 -33.06 19.94 -11.59
CA ASP A 81 -32.33 20.62 -12.67
C ASP A 81 -30.85 20.25 -12.65
N ALA A 82 -30.19 20.30 -11.49
CA ALA A 82 -28.80 19.87 -11.36
C ALA A 82 -28.61 18.40 -11.75
N SER A 83 -29.52 17.52 -11.29
CA SER A 83 -29.47 16.07 -11.55
C SER A 83 -29.65 15.71 -13.03
N ILE A 84 -30.45 16.48 -13.78
CA ILE A 84 -30.81 16.17 -15.17
C ILE A 84 -29.96 16.95 -16.18
N LYS A 85 -29.65 18.22 -15.90
CA LYS A 85 -29.08 19.14 -16.91
C LYS A 85 -27.57 19.32 -16.82
N ASN A 86 -26.96 19.04 -15.66
CA ASN A 86 -25.56 19.35 -15.37
C ASN A 86 -24.76 18.13 -14.89
N ASP A 87 -25.14 16.91 -15.26
CA ASP A 87 -24.53 15.65 -14.76
C ASP A 87 -24.45 15.58 -13.22
N GLY A 88 -25.44 16.17 -12.53
CA GLY A 88 -25.50 16.25 -11.06
C GLY A 88 -24.79 17.45 -10.44
N PHE A 89 -24.14 18.30 -11.25
CA PHE A 89 -23.40 19.45 -10.76
C PHE A 89 -24.28 20.64 -10.37
N LEU A 90 -24.06 21.20 -9.18
CA LEU A 90 -24.67 22.44 -8.71
C LEU A 90 -23.57 23.39 -8.24
N ASN A 91 -23.44 24.54 -8.90
CA ASN A 91 -22.51 25.57 -8.46
C ASN A 91 -23.04 26.23 -7.18
N THR A 92 -22.42 25.95 -6.04
CA THR A 92 -22.77 26.56 -4.74
C THR A 92 -21.77 27.62 -4.26
N LEU A 93 -20.82 28.05 -5.11
CA LEU A 93 -19.72 28.95 -4.75
C LEU A 93 -20.16 30.32 -4.28
N ASN A 94 -21.32 30.82 -4.70
CA ASN A 94 -21.62 32.23 -4.48
C ASN A 94 -23.11 32.60 -4.42
N THR A 95 -23.86 32.06 -3.46
CA THR A 95 -25.29 32.36 -3.39
C THR A 95 -25.89 32.23 -1.99
N ASP A 96 -25.82 33.32 -1.22
CA ASP A 96 -26.86 33.58 -0.21
C ASP A 96 -28.27 33.60 -0.87
N SER A 97 -28.35 33.81 -2.18
CA SER A 97 -29.57 33.75 -3.01
C SER A 97 -30.17 32.35 -3.21
N LEU A 98 -29.44 31.27 -2.90
CA LEU A 98 -29.96 29.89 -2.95
C LEU A 98 -30.60 29.47 -1.62
N TYR A 99 -30.48 30.27 -0.56
CA TYR A 99 -31.12 29.98 0.71
C TYR A 99 -32.61 30.33 0.67
N VAL A 100 -33.44 29.42 1.20
CA VAL A 100 -34.86 29.64 1.45
C VAL A 100 -35.15 29.62 2.94
N PRO A 101 -36.15 30.37 3.45
CA PRO A 101 -36.53 30.34 4.86
C PRO A 101 -37.00 28.95 5.32
N VAL A 102 -36.65 28.59 6.55
CA VAL A 102 -37.10 27.35 7.21
C VAL A 102 -37.39 27.62 8.68
N LYS A 103 -38.39 26.92 9.22
CA LYS A 103 -38.65 26.85 10.66
C LYS A 103 -38.33 25.45 11.17
N ILE A 104 -37.57 25.35 12.26
CA ILE A 104 -37.35 24.10 12.98
C ILE A 104 -38.32 24.06 14.17
N ILE A 105 -39.16 23.04 14.25
CA ILE A 105 -40.17 22.92 15.30
C ILE A 105 -39.57 22.27 16.54
N THR A 106 -39.65 22.97 17.67
CA THR A 106 -39.10 22.57 18.97
C THR A 106 -40.21 22.62 20.01
N GLY A 107 -40.89 21.48 20.21
CA GLY A 107 -42.07 21.40 21.07
C GLY A 107 -43.20 22.28 20.53
N GLN A 108 -43.67 23.23 21.35
CA GLN A 108 -44.72 24.19 20.97
C GLN A 108 -44.19 25.47 20.29
N THR A 109 -42.87 25.60 20.13
CA THR A 109 -42.22 26.79 19.57
C THR A 109 -41.47 26.44 18.28
N PHE A 110 -40.90 27.44 17.62
CA PHE A 110 -40.05 27.23 16.45
C PHE A 110 -38.86 28.17 16.42
N LEU A 111 -37.76 27.67 15.86
CA LEU A 111 -36.57 28.46 15.55
C LEU A 111 -36.57 28.84 14.07
N LYS A 112 -36.22 30.08 13.76
CA LYS A 112 -36.10 30.58 12.39
C LYS A 112 -34.67 30.39 11.88
N GLY A 113 -34.55 29.99 10.63
CA GLY A 113 -33.30 29.94 9.90
C GLY A 113 -33.53 29.90 8.39
N LYS A 114 -32.50 29.50 7.67
CA LYS A 114 -32.55 29.30 6.23
C LYS A 114 -31.89 27.98 5.85
N ALA A 115 -32.35 27.34 4.78
CA ALA A 115 -31.74 26.13 4.22
C ALA A 115 -31.44 26.29 2.73
N ARG A 116 -30.45 25.53 2.24
CA ARG A 116 -30.12 25.37 0.82
C ARG A 116 -29.70 23.94 0.53
N LEU A 117 -29.61 23.56 -0.75
CA LEU A 117 -28.99 22.29 -1.15
C LEU A 117 -27.52 22.23 -0.72
N LYS A 118 -27.07 21.04 -0.26
CA LYS A 118 -25.69 20.71 0.11
C LYS A 118 -24.99 19.96 -1.02
N GLY A 119 -23.68 20.18 -1.11
CA GLY A 119 -22.79 19.47 -2.05
C GLY A 119 -22.91 20.01 -3.47
N ASN A 120 -21.88 19.78 -4.27
CA ASN A 120 -21.84 20.23 -5.67
C ASN A 120 -22.00 19.08 -6.65
N THR A 121 -21.72 17.85 -6.24
CA THR A 121 -21.63 16.66 -7.08
C THR A 121 -22.88 15.78 -7.02
N SER A 122 -22.97 14.85 -7.97
CA SER A 122 -24.11 13.94 -8.18
C SER A 122 -24.38 12.99 -7.00
N ASP A 123 -23.35 12.60 -6.25
CA ASP A 123 -23.43 11.76 -5.05
C ASP A 123 -24.37 12.33 -3.97
N SER A 124 -24.47 13.65 -3.90
CA SER A 124 -25.31 14.37 -2.93
C SER A 124 -26.74 14.63 -3.43
N ARG A 125 -27.08 14.19 -4.64
CA ARG A 125 -28.39 14.39 -5.29
C ARG A 125 -29.26 13.15 -5.10
N ASP A 126 -30.36 13.33 -4.38
CA ASP A 126 -31.38 12.31 -4.21
C ASP A 126 -32.76 12.92 -4.53
N ARG A 127 -33.66 12.15 -5.13
CA ARG A 127 -34.99 12.62 -5.54
C ARG A 127 -35.98 12.69 -4.37
N ILE A 128 -35.74 11.93 -3.31
CA ILE A 128 -36.64 11.76 -2.15
C ILE A 128 -36.05 12.44 -0.91
N LYS A 129 -34.75 12.27 -0.67
CA LYS A 129 -34.01 12.73 0.51
C LYS A 129 -33.02 13.85 0.16
N LEU A 130 -33.53 15.06 -0.06
CA LEU A 130 -32.70 16.22 -0.36
C LEU A 130 -31.62 16.46 0.71
N SER A 131 -30.36 16.54 0.28
CA SER A 131 -29.25 16.96 1.14
C SER A 131 -29.33 18.47 1.38
N LEU A 132 -29.52 18.89 2.63
CA LEU A 132 -29.74 20.29 3.01
C LEU A 132 -28.69 20.80 3.97
N ARG A 133 -28.29 22.06 3.79
CA ARG A 133 -27.43 22.82 4.71
C ARG A 133 -28.23 23.97 5.32
N PHE A 134 -28.17 24.06 6.65
CA PHE A 134 -28.91 25.03 7.44
C PHE A 134 -28.00 26.13 7.98
N LYS A 135 -28.56 27.34 8.06
CA LYS A 135 -27.97 28.51 8.72
C LYS A 135 -29.04 29.12 9.60
N MET A 136 -28.82 29.09 10.91
CA MET A 136 -29.74 29.63 11.91
C MET A 136 -29.52 31.13 12.09
N ASP A 137 -30.58 31.84 12.50
CA ASP A 137 -30.44 33.24 12.90
C ASP A 137 -29.66 33.31 14.23
N GLU A 138 -28.87 34.38 14.45
CA GLU A 138 -27.98 34.49 15.63
C GLU A 138 -28.72 34.38 16.97
N LYS A 139 -30.00 34.76 17.01
CA LYS A 139 -30.87 34.67 18.20
C LYS A 139 -31.58 33.31 18.34
N ASN A 140 -31.51 32.43 17.33
CA ASN A 140 -32.30 31.21 17.20
C ASN A 140 -31.41 29.98 16.92
N ILE A 141 -30.39 29.78 17.75
CA ILE A 141 -29.41 28.70 17.59
C ILE A 141 -30.08 27.35 17.95
N PHE A 142 -29.96 26.33 17.08
CA PHE A 142 -30.56 25.02 17.28
C PHE A 142 -29.63 24.11 18.08
N GLN A 143 -29.95 23.81 19.34
CA GLN A 143 -29.12 22.94 20.21
C GLN A 143 -27.64 23.40 20.28
N GLY A 144 -27.41 24.72 20.27
CA GLY A 144 -26.07 25.31 20.21
C GLY A 144 -25.47 25.42 18.81
N LEU A 145 -26.07 24.79 17.79
CA LEU A 145 -25.61 24.82 16.40
C LEU A 145 -26.23 25.99 15.61
N SER A 146 -25.37 26.84 15.06
CA SER A 146 -25.74 27.88 14.09
C SER A 146 -25.71 27.38 12.65
N ARG A 147 -24.93 26.33 12.37
CA ARG A 147 -24.83 25.72 11.05
C ARG A 147 -24.70 24.21 11.18
N PHE A 148 -25.46 23.51 10.36
CA PHE A 148 -25.42 22.05 10.28
C PHE A 148 -25.97 21.61 8.93
N SER A 149 -25.86 20.32 8.65
CA SER A 149 -26.37 19.71 7.44
C SER A 149 -27.12 18.42 7.75
N ILE A 150 -28.07 18.07 6.89
CA ILE A 150 -28.64 16.73 6.80
C ILE A 150 -28.43 16.17 5.41
N GLN A 151 -28.22 14.88 5.29
CA GLN A 151 -28.05 14.20 4.00
C GLN A 151 -28.47 12.74 4.07
N HIS A 152 -28.69 12.13 2.90
CA HIS A 152 -28.93 10.69 2.80
C HIS A 152 -27.73 9.93 3.41
N PRO A 153 -27.94 8.92 4.29
CA PRO A 153 -26.83 8.20 4.93
C PRO A 153 -25.81 7.55 3.97
N SER A 154 -26.25 7.06 2.81
CA SER A 154 -25.35 6.52 1.78
C SER A 154 -24.30 7.53 1.28
N VAL A 155 -24.56 8.84 1.36
CA VAL A 155 -23.61 9.91 0.95
C VAL A 155 -22.32 9.84 1.76
N LYS A 156 -22.33 9.26 2.96
CA LYS A 156 -21.12 9.08 3.79
C LYS A 156 -20.88 7.62 4.16
N ASN A 157 -21.31 6.72 3.27
CA ASN A 157 -21.22 5.27 3.47
C ASN A 157 -21.83 4.81 4.80
N PHE A 158 -23.05 5.29 5.07
CA PHE A 158 -23.88 4.90 6.21
C PHE A 158 -23.18 5.12 7.56
N ILE A 159 -22.81 4.05 8.28
CA ILE A 159 -22.19 4.16 9.62
C ILE A 159 -20.71 4.57 9.58
N SER A 160 -20.08 4.56 8.39
CA SER A 160 -18.64 4.75 8.25
C SER A 160 -18.14 6.09 8.82
N GLU A 161 -18.74 7.21 8.41
CA GLU A 161 -18.33 8.54 8.91
C GLU A 161 -18.58 8.68 10.41
N TRP A 162 -19.68 8.10 10.91
CA TRP A 162 -19.94 8.05 12.35
C TRP A 162 -18.82 7.30 13.09
N LEU A 163 -18.40 6.12 12.60
CA LEU A 163 -17.28 5.35 13.16
C LEU A 163 -15.96 6.14 13.10
N PHE A 164 -15.72 6.85 12.00
CA PHE A 164 -14.55 7.70 11.84
C PHE A 164 -14.48 8.77 12.93
N HIS A 165 -15.59 9.46 13.18
CA HIS A 165 -15.72 10.46 14.23
C HIS A 165 -15.63 9.86 15.65
N GLN A 166 -16.21 8.67 15.88
CA GLN A 166 -16.08 7.99 17.17
C GLN A 166 -14.62 7.64 17.47
N LEU A 167 -13.89 7.15 16.47
CA LEU A 167 -12.48 6.80 16.63
C LEU A 167 -11.61 8.04 16.87
N HIS A 168 -11.87 9.14 16.15
CA HIS A 168 -11.22 10.43 16.41
C HIS A 168 -11.48 10.93 17.83
N SER A 169 -12.73 10.88 18.28
CA SER A 169 -13.13 11.26 19.64
C SER A 169 -12.44 10.37 20.69
N TYR A 170 -12.36 9.06 20.45
CA TYR A 170 -11.65 8.10 21.31
C TYR A 170 -10.16 8.43 21.44
N PHE A 171 -9.56 9.01 20.40
CA PHE A 171 -8.20 9.53 20.41
C PHE A 171 -8.05 10.94 21.01
N GLY A 172 -9.14 11.60 21.37
CA GLY A 172 -9.16 12.98 21.86
C GLY A 172 -8.85 14.00 20.75
N LEU A 173 -9.29 13.71 19.52
CA LEU A 173 -9.23 14.64 18.39
C LEU A 173 -10.54 15.40 18.25
N HIS A 174 -10.44 16.61 17.69
CA HIS A 174 -11.59 17.42 17.36
C HIS A 174 -12.35 16.80 16.17
N THR A 175 -13.67 16.81 16.25
CA THR A 175 -14.57 16.28 15.22
C THR A 175 -15.88 17.06 15.26
N PRO A 176 -16.58 17.27 14.13
CA PRO A 176 -17.98 17.74 14.16
C PRO A 176 -18.89 16.71 14.82
N ASP A 177 -20.01 17.19 15.36
CA ASP A 177 -21.09 16.32 15.81
C ASP A 177 -21.71 15.63 14.60
N TYR A 178 -21.79 14.29 14.65
CA TYR A 178 -22.38 13.46 13.61
C TYR A 178 -23.27 12.38 14.22
N PHE A 179 -24.53 12.30 13.80
CA PHE A 179 -25.50 11.32 14.29
C PHE A 179 -26.64 11.11 13.28
N PHE A 180 -27.51 10.14 13.53
CA PHE A 180 -28.68 9.88 12.69
C PHE A 180 -29.95 10.47 13.28
N VAL A 181 -30.82 10.99 12.41
CA VAL A 181 -32.05 11.68 12.80
C VAL A 181 -33.16 11.36 11.79
N ASN A 182 -34.39 11.14 12.26
CA ASN A 182 -35.54 11.01 11.40
C ASN A 182 -36.09 12.40 11.05
N VAL A 183 -36.25 12.70 9.77
CA VAL A 183 -36.59 14.06 9.31
C VAL A 183 -38.04 14.10 8.84
N PHE A 184 -38.77 15.11 9.32
CA PHE A 184 -40.08 15.47 8.78
C PHE A 184 -39.97 16.81 8.07
N ILE A 185 -40.45 16.89 6.84
CA ILE A 185 -40.56 18.15 6.08
C ILE A 185 -42.04 18.37 5.81
N ASN A 186 -42.58 19.50 6.27
CA ASN A 186 -44.00 19.85 6.14
C ASN A 186 -44.93 18.69 6.58
N ASN A 187 -44.65 18.13 7.76
CA ASN A 187 -45.34 16.98 8.36
C ASN A 187 -45.24 15.65 7.60
N THR A 188 -44.50 15.59 6.49
CA THR A 188 -44.24 14.35 5.77
C THR A 188 -42.94 13.72 6.27
N ASN A 189 -43.00 12.45 6.69
CA ASN A 189 -41.82 11.70 7.09
C ASN A 189 -40.92 11.43 5.87
N LYS A 190 -39.70 11.95 5.90
CA LYS A 190 -38.67 11.73 4.86
C LYS A 190 -37.68 10.63 5.25
N GLY A 191 -37.88 9.97 6.39
CA GLY A 191 -37.04 8.89 6.89
C GLY A 191 -35.74 9.36 7.55
N LEU A 192 -34.80 8.44 7.69
CA LEU A 192 -33.52 8.62 8.37
C LEU A 192 -32.53 9.42 7.51
N PHE A 193 -31.90 10.40 8.12
CA PHE A 193 -30.81 11.20 7.57
C PHE A 193 -29.59 11.11 8.49
N SER A 194 -28.41 11.33 7.89
CA SER A 194 -27.23 11.71 8.67
C SER A 194 -27.28 13.21 8.94
N PHE A 195 -27.03 13.59 10.19
CA PHE A 195 -26.86 14.95 10.66
C PHE A 195 -25.37 15.23 10.87
N GLU A 196 -24.89 16.38 10.41
CA GLU A 196 -23.48 16.77 10.49
C GLU A 196 -23.36 18.26 10.88
N GLU A 197 -22.71 18.57 12.00
CA GLU A 197 -22.35 19.94 12.38
C GLU A 197 -21.43 20.56 11.32
N ASN A 198 -21.61 21.86 11.06
CA ASN A 198 -20.77 22.60 10.13
C ASN A 198 -19.95 23.66 10.86
N PHE A 199 -18.81 24.04 10.28
CA PHE A 199 -17.82 24.89 10.92
C PHE A 199 -18.22 26.37 10.92
N ASP A 200 -18.13 26.97 12.11
CA ASP A 200 -18.20 28.40 12.40
C ASP A 200 -17.63 28.66 13.81
N GLN A 201 -17.63 29.91 14.30
CA GLN A 201 -17.07 30.21 15.61
C GLN A 201 -17.86 29.61 16.79
N ASN A 202 -19.11 29.15 16.60
CA ASN A 202 -19.84 28.44 17.65
C ASN A 202 -19.30 27.02 17.86
N TYR A 203 -18.70 26.39 16.83
CA TYR A 203 -17.98 25.11 16.98
C TYR A 203 -16.91 25.19 18.08
N VAL A 204 -16.12 26.28 18.08
CA VAL A 204 -15.03 26.53 19.04
C VAL A 204 -15.61 26.76 20.44
N LYS A 205 -16.61 27.63 20.55
CA LYS A 205 -17.27 28.00 21.81
C LYS A 205 -17.94 26.81 22.50
N ARG A 206 -18.69 25.99 21.76
CA ARG A 206 -19.39 24.81 22.29
C ARG A 206 -18.46 23.75 22.85
N ARG A 207 -17.24 23.67 22.32
CA ARG A 207 -16.23 22.72 22.77
C ARG A 207 -15.37 23.28 23.90
N HIS A 208 -15.70 24.47 24.41
CA HIS A 208 -14.94 25.18 25.44
C HIS A 208 -13.44 25.26 25.12
N LEU A 209 -13.14 25.38 23.82
CA LEU A 209 -11.76 25.59 23.38
C LEU A 209 -11.38 27.05 23.67
N PRO A 210 -10.07 27.33 23.85
CA PRO A 210 -9.57 28.70 23.81
C PRO A 210 -10.06 29.43 22.56
N GLU A 211 -10.13 30.76 22.61
CA GLU A 211 -10.65 31.56 21.50
C GLU A 211 -9.66 31.59 20.33
N GLY A 212 -9.79 30.59 19.47
CA GLY A 212 -8.96 30.34 18.29
C GLY A 212 -9.76 30.33 16.99
N LEU A 213 -9.12 29.89 15.90
CA LEU A 213 -9.65 30.00 14.55
C LEU A 213 -9.83 28.65 13.88
N LEU A 214 -10.84 28.53 13.03
CA LEU A 214 -10.99 27.40 12.11
C LEU A 214 -10.41 27.78 10.75
N ILE A 215 -9.29 27.16 10.40
CA ILE A 215 -8.49 27.43 9.21
C ILE A 215 -8.69 26.31 8.20
N ARG A 216 -8.68 26.66 6.91
CA ARG A 216 -8.71 25.69 5.81
C ARG A 216 -7.90 26.20 4.62
N PHE A 217 -7.70 25.32 3.65
CA PHE A 217 -7.34 25.73 2.30
C PHE A 217 -8.61 26.11 1.55
N ASP A 218 -8.54 27.23 0.83
CA ASP A 218 -9.64 27.76 0.05
C ASP A 218 -10.07 26.74 -1.02
N GLU A 219 -11.37 26.48 -1.05
CA GLU A 219 -12.01 25.46 -1.89
C GLU A 219 -12.16 25.94 -3.35
N TYR A 220 -11.96 27.23 -3.67
CA TYR A 220 -12.14 27.80 -5.02
C TYR A 220 -11.42 27.00 -6.11
N TRP A 221 -10.19 26.53 -5.85
CA TRP A 221 -9.45 25.73 -6.81
C TRP A 221 -9.99 24.31 -7.00
N GLN A 222 -10.66 23.74 -5.98
CA GLN A 222 -11.43 22.51 -6.15
C GLN A 222 -12.52 22.75 -7.19
N PHE A 223 -13.28 23.83 -7.05
CA PHE A 223 -14.32 24.18 -8.02
C PHE A 223 -13.76 24.48 -9.41
N TYR A 224 -12.66 25.22 -9.52
CA TYR A 224 -12.01 25.46 -10.81
C TYR A 224 -11.54 24.15 -11.45
N SER A 225 -11.03 23.21 -10.63
CA SER A 225 -10.66 21.87 -11.11
C SER A 225 -11.86 21.01 -11.51
N GLU A 226 -12.99 21.10 -10.80
CA GLU A 226 -14.26 20.43 -11.11
C GLU A 226 -14.93 21.06 -12.35
N GLU A 227 -14.83 22.37 -12.53
CA GLU A 227 -15.30 23.10 -13.71
C GLU A 227 -14.40 22.81 -14.93
N LEU A 228 -13.09 22.65 -14.75
CA LEU A 228 -12.18 22.12 -15.78
C LEU A 228 -12.46 20.65 -16.10
N TYR A 229 -12.79 19.84 -15.09
CA TYR A 229 -13.20 18.45 -15.22
C TYR A 229 -14.42 18.35 -16.14
N LEU A 230 -15.38 19.27 -16.01
CA LEU A 230 -16.57 19.38 -16.84
C LEU A 230 -16.30 20.04 -18.21
N SER A 231 -15.46 21.08 -18.28
CA SER A 231 -15.41 21.96 -19.45
C SER A 231 -14.53 21.51 -20.62
N LYS A 232 -13.65 20.50 -20.48
CA LYS A 232 -12.84 20.05 -21.64
C LYS A 232 -12.21 18.64 -21.61
N ILE A 233 -12.36 17.86 -20.53
CA ILE A 233 -11.41 16.75 -20.25
C ILE A 233 -12.09 15.38 -20.00
N LEU A 234 -13.39 15.22 -20.27
CA LEU A 234 -14.09 13.92 -20.18
C LEU A 234 -13.88 12.98 -21.40
N ARG A 235 -12.95 13.29 -22.32
CA ARG A 235 -12.70 12.47 -23.53
C ARG A 235 -11.29 11.88 -23.69
N SER A 236 -10.34 12.19 -22.81
CA SER A 236 -8.99 11.61 -22.88
C SER A 236 -8.68 10.73 -21.68
N GLN A 237 -8.11 9.54 -21.88
CA GLN A 237 -7.48 8.74 -20.81
C GLN A 237 -6.11 9.33 -20.44
N ASP A 238 -6.05 10.63 -20.14
CA ASP A 238 -4.78 11.31 -19.90
C ASP A 238 -4.30 11.10 -18.44
N PRO A 239 -3.15 10.43 -18.22
CA PRO A 239 -2.56 10.21 -16.90
C PRO A 239 -2.01 11.49 -16.24
N TYR A 240 -1.92 12.64 -16.93
CA TYR A 240 -1.47 13.90 -16.34
C TYR A 240 -2.52 14.60 -15.44
N LYS A 241 -3.76 14.09 -15.39
CA LYS A 241 -4.88 14.69 -14.64
C LYS A 241 -4.72 14.64 -13.12
N ASP A 242 -4.31 13.49 -12.58
CA ASP A 242 -4.13 13.29 -11.14
C ASP A 242 -2.99 14.17 -10.59
N ASN A 243 -2.00 14.48 -11.44
CA ASN A 243 -0.87 15.33 -11.10
C ASN A 243 -1.25 16.81 -10.92
N LEU A 244 -2.26 17.30 -11.65
CA LEU A 244 -2.69 18.70 -11.52
C LEU A 244 -3.48 18.92 -10.23
N ILE A 245 -4.47 18.07 -9.95
CA ILE A 245 -5.29 18.13 -8.73
C ILE A 245 -4.39 17.97 -7.49
N ALA A 246 -3.46 17.02 -7.54
CA ALA A 246 -2.52 16.82 -6.46
C ALA A 246 -1.60 18.03 -6.25
N LYS A 247 -1.27 18.84 -7.28
CA LYS A 247 -0.48 20.07 -7.12
C LYS A 247 -1.28 21.30 -6.67
N LEU A 248 -2.62 21.28 -6.65
CA LEU A 248 -3.44 22.47 -6.35
C LEU A 248 -3.14 23.11 -4.99
N TRP A 249 -2.73 22.31 -4.00
CA TRP A 249 -2.43 22.80 -2.66
C TRP A 249 -1.32 23.86 -2.60
N THR A 250 -0.40 23.88 -3.58
CA THR A 250 0.65 24.90 -3.63
C THR A 250 0.09 26.27 -4.04
N TYR A 251 -1.06 26.30 -4.72
CA TYR A 251 -1.74 27.51 -5.17
C TYR A 251 -2.98 27.87 -4.34
N SER A 252 -3.56 26.91 -3.60
CA SER A 252 -4.76 27.14 -2.79
C SER A 252 -4.54 28.20 -1.71
N PRO A 253 -5.23 29.35 -1.75
CA PRO A 253 -5.16 30.34 -0.67
C PRO A 253 -5.52 29.73 0.69
N VAL A 254 -5.07 30.35 1.77
CA VAL A 254 -5.49 30.00 3.13
C VAL A 254 -6.53 31.01 3.60
N ASP A 255 -7.70 30.53 4.00
CA ASP A 255 -8.77 31.33 4.59
C ASP A 255 -9.24 30.74 5.92
N CYS A 256 -10.25 31.39 6.52
CA CYS A 256 -10.86 30.92 7.76
C CYS A 256 -12.38 31.01 7.71
N PHE A 257 -13.06 30.17 8.50
CA PHE A 257 -14.52 30.23 8.60
C PHE A 257 -14.95 31.58 9.18
N GLU A 258 -15.89 32.24 8.51
CA GLU A 258 -16.36 33.59 8.87
C GLU A 258 -15.27 34.69 8.73
N THR A 259 -14.38 34.57 7.73
CA THR A 259 -13.33 35.57 7.41
C THR A 259 -13.83 37.04 7.42
N GLY A 260 -15.04 37.30 6.90
CA GLY A 260 -15.62 38.66 6.91
C GLY A 260 -15.98 39.21 8.30
N LYS A 261 -16.22 38.34 9.29
CA LYS A 261 -16.37 38.72 10.71
C LYS A 261 -15.00 38.82 11.38
N ILE A 262 -14.12 37.84 11.15
CA ILE A 262 -12.78 37.77 11.75
C ILE A 262 -11.91 38.96 11.36
N SER A 263 -11.99 39.43 10.11
CA SER A 263 -11.24 40.61 9.63
C SER A 263 -11.57 41.92 10.35
N LYS A 264 -12.70 41.97 11.08
CA LYS A 264 -13.11 43.15 11.87
C LYS A 264 -12.68 43.07 13.33
N ASP A 265 -12.21 41.91 13.78
CA ASP A 265 -11.70 41.70 15.13
C ASP A 265 -10.17 41.72 15.09
N SER A 266 -9.57 42.71 15.74
CA SER A 266 -8.12 42.92 15.68
C SER A 266 -7.32 41.73 16.23
N LEU A 267 -7.81 41.06 17.27
CA LEU A 267 -7.08 39.95 17.90
C LEU A 267 -7.19 38.70 17.04
N LEU A 268 -8.40 38.35 16.62
CA LEU A 268 -8.64 37.20 15.75
C LEU A 268 -8.00 37.38 14.38
N TYR A 269 -7.96 38.61 13.85
CA TYR A 269 -7.26 38.89 12.59
C TYR A 269 -5.75 38.66 12.72
N GLN A 270 -5.12 39.08 13.83
CA GLN A 270 -3.70 38.79 14.07
C GLN A 270 -3.43 37.29 14.18
N GLN A 271 -4.29 36.54 14.88
CA GLN A 271 -4.21 35.08 14.93
C GLN A 271 -4.34 34.47 13.52
N PHE A 272 -5.22 35.02 12.68
CA PHE A 272 -5.42 34.55 11.31
C PHE A 272 -4.16 34.75 10.46
N ILE A 273 -3.55 35.93 10.53
CA ILE A 273 -2.29 36.21 9.83
C ILE A 273 -1.21 35.22 10.25
N LEU A 274 -1.04 34.99 11.56
CA LEU A 274 -0.07 34.01 12.06
C LEU A 274 -0.36 32.59 11.57
N ALA A 275 -1.61 32.13 11.65
CA ALA A 275 -2.00 30.80 11.18
C ALA A 275 -1.79 30.63 9.67
N LYS A 276 -2.11 31.66 8.88
CA LYS A 276 -1.87 31.73 7.44
C LYS A 276 -0.37 31.64 7.16
N ASP A 277 0.45 32.49 7.78
CA ASP A 277 1.90 32.52 7.53
C ASP A 277 2.57 31.20 7.89
N ARG A 278 2.06 30.49 8.90
CA ARG A 278 2.48 29.12 9.23
C ARG A 278 2.17 28.11 8.13
N LEU A 279 0.96 28.13 7.55
CA LEU A 279 0.62 27.26 6.43
C LEU A 279 1.38 27.63 5.14
N GLU A 280 1.60 28.92 4.89
CA GLU A 280 2.44 29.37 3.77
C GLU A 280 3.92 28.97 3.97
N SER A 281 4.41 28.99 5.21
CA SER A 281 5.73 28.47 5.57
C SER A 281 5.82 26.95 5.40
N TYR A 282 4.72 26.22 5.66
CA TYR A 282 4.64 24.81 5.30
C TYR A 282 4.79 24.68 3.79
N LYS A 283 3.92 25.28 2.97
CA LYS A 283 4.00 25.21 1.49
C LYS A 283 5.40 25.54 0.94
N SER A 284 6.02 26.59 1.46
CA SER A 284 7.30 27.11 0.99
C SER A 284 8.53 26.41 1.58
N LYS A 285 8.37 25.35 2.37
CA LYS A 285 9.48 24.60 3.02
C LYS A 285 10.32 25.44 3.99
N ILE A 286 9.78 26.53 4.52
CA ILE A 286 10.49 27.42 5.45
C ILE A 286 10.54 26.82 6.86
N LEU A 287 9.42 26.25 7.31
CA LEU A 287 9.31 25.67 8.65
C LEU A 287 8.98 24.17 8.59
N PRO A 288 9.54 23.35 9.50
CA PRO A 288 9.19 21.94 9.61
C PRO A 288 7.80 21.77 10.24
N ALA A 289 7.16 20.63 9.99
CA ALA A 289 5.79 20.36 10.41
C ALA A 289 5.58 20.54 11.93
N HIS A 290 6.52 20.11 12.77
CA HIS A 290 6.42 20.20 14.22
C HIS A 290 6.46 21.62 14.78
N LYS A 291 6.88 22.61 13.97
CA LYS A 291 6.79 24.02 14.34
C LYS A 291 5.45 24.64 13.97
N ILE A 292 4.66 23.99 13.11
CA ILE A 292 3.43 24.54 12.51
C ILE A 292 2.19 23.84 13.08
N PHE A 293 2.28 22.53 13.26
CA PHE A 293 1.17 21.67 13.62
C PHE A 293 1.39 20.99 14.97
N ASN A 294 0.29 20.70 15.66
CA ASN A 294 0.31 19.82 16.82
C ASN A 294 0.54 18.37 16.37
N VAL A 295 1.80 17.95 16.40
CA VAL A 295 2.22 16.62 15.89
C VAL A 295 1.60 15.45 16.64
N ASN A 296 1.22 15.63 17.91
CA ASN A 296 0.54 14.58 18.67
C ASN A 296 -0.87 14.34 18.11
N LYS A 297 -1.57 15.39 17.68
CA LYS A 297 -2.91 15.26 17.08
C LYS A 297 -2.84 14.74 15.64
N LEU A 298 -1.90 15.23 14.84
CA LEU A 298 -1.66 14.69 13.49
C LEU A 298 -1.31 13.21 13.49
N ALA A 299 -0.39 12.79 14.37
CA ALA A 299 0.02 11.40 14.49
C ALA A 299 -1.15 10.46 14.78
N LYS A 300 -2.10 10.89 15.63
CA LYS A 300 -3.31 10.14 15.94
C LYS A 300 -4.21 10.05 14.71
N ALA A 301 -4.46 11.16 14.01
CA ALA A 301 -5.27 11.17 12.79
C ALA A 301 -4.70 10.22 11.72
N PHE A 302 -3.38 10.22 11.51
CA PHE A 302 -2.72 9.33 10.56
C PHE A 302 -2.85 7.86 10.92
N ALA A 303 -2.65 7.52 12.21
CA ALA A 303 -2.83 6.15 12.68
C ALA A 303 -4.29 5.68 12.53
N ILE A 304 -5.27 6.56 12.75
CA ILE A 304 -6.68 6.29 12.47
C ILE A 304 -6.90 6.07 10.97
N GLY A 305 -6.31 6.91 10.12
CA GLY A 305 -6.34 6.75 8.68
C GLY A 305 -5.85 5.37 8.23
N ASP A 306 -4.72 4.88 8.76
CA ASP A 306 -4.21 3.54 8.44
C ASP A 306 -5.09 2.41 8.97
N LEU A 307 -5.74 2.61 10.12
CA LEU A 307 -6.72 1.65 10.62
C LEU A 307 -7.97 1.60 9.74
N PHE A 308 -8.40 2.73 9.18
CA PHE A 308 -9.48 2.83 8.20
C PHE A 308 -9.09 2.27 6.83
N GLY A 309 -7.84 2.44 6.41
CA GLY A 309 -7.31 1.95 5.14
C GLY A 309 -6.84 3.06 4.19
N ARG A 310 -6.48 2.64 2.97
CA ARG A 310 -5.56 3.38 2.07
C ARG A 310 -6.09 4.68 1.46
N ASP A 311 -7.38 4.93 1.45
CA ASP A 311 -7.92 6.01 0.62
C ASP A 311 -7.75 7.41 1.22
N HIS A 312 -7.45 7.51 2.53
CA HIS A 312 -7.11 8.73 3.28
C HIS A 312 -7.83 10.02 2.83
N HIS A 313 -9.10 9.92 2.45
CA HIS A 313 -9.86 10.99 1.79
C HIS A 313 -10.03 12.24 2.66
N TYR A 314 -10.01 12.07 3.99
CA TYR A 314 -9.97 13.15 4.98
C TYR A 314 -8.70 14.03 4.90
N LEU A 315 -7.64 13.56 4.23
CA LEU A 315 -6.41 14.32 3.97
C LEU A 315 -6.40 15.02 2.61
N ASN A 316 -7.45 14.91 1.81
CA ASN A 316 -7.58 15.73 0.61
C ASN A 316 -7.59 17.21 1.00
N ILE A 317 -6.88 18.04 0.23
CA ILE A 317 -6.57 19.42 0.62
C ILE A 317 -7.82 20.24 0.98
N TYR A 318 -8.93 20.00 0.27
CA TYR A 318 -10.21 20.66 0.46
C TYR A 318 -11.08 20.06 1.57
N ASN A 319 -10.74 18.87 2.11
CA ASN A 319 -11.42 18.24 3.24
C ASN A 319 -10.75 18.59 4.57
N VAL A 320 -9.47 18.97 4.54
CA VAL A 320 -8.69 19.22 5.75
C VAL A 320 -9.15 20.51 6.42
N ARG A 321 -9.39 20.42 7.74
CA ARG A 321 -9.76 21.53 8.59
C ARG A 321 -8.82 21.56 9.78
N PHE A 322 -8.38 22.76 10.16
CA PHE A 322 -7.54 22.95 11.33
C PHE A 322 -8.21 23.87 12.33
N TYR A 323 -8.05 23.57 13.60
CA TYR A 323 -8.23 24.54 14.67
C TYR A 323 -6.86 25.14 15.01
N PHE A 324 -6.71 26.46 14.91
CA PHE A 324 -5.54 27.18 15.39
C PHE A 324 -5.70 27.44 16.88
N ASN A 325 -4.85 26.81 17.68
CA ASN A 325 -4.87 26.94 19.13
C ASN A 325 -4.03 28.16 19.55
N PRO A 326 -4.61 29.21 20.15
CA PRO A 326 -3.87 30.42 20.51
C PRO A 326 -2.83 30.18 21.61
N ASN A 327 -3.01 29.14 22.44
CA ASN A 327 -2.14 28.91 23.59
C ASN A 327 -0.73 28.45 23.20
N ASP A 328 -0.62 27.56 22.21
CA ASP A 328 0.66 27.06 21.68
C ASP A 328 0.96 27.58 20.28
N SER A 329 0.01 28.31 19.67
CA SER A 329 0.09 28.82 18.31
C SER A 329 0.32 27.71 17.27
N LEU A 330 -0.21 26.51 17.50
CA LEU A 330 -0.11 25.38 16.58
C LEU A 330 -1.47 25.04 15.95
N LEU A 331 -1.41 24.48 14.73
CA LEU A 331 -2.57 23.98 14.01
C LEU A 331 -2.89 22.54 14.44
N GLU A 332 -4.13 22.31 14.84
CA GLU A 332 -4.65 21.03 15.26
C GLU A 332 -5.61 20.49 14.19
N ILE A 333 -5.31 19.31 13.63
CA ILE A 333 -6.19 18.69 12.65
C ILE A 333 -7.55 18.33 13.27
N ILE A 334 -8.61 18.55 12.50
CA ILE A 334 -9.97 18.13 12.82
C ILE A 334 -10.31 16.92 11.95
N GLY A 335 -10.78 15.83 12.57
CA GLY A 335 -11.23 14.64 11.85
C GLY A 335 -12.57 14.91 11.17
N PHE A 336 -12.56 15.03 9.84
CA PHE A 336 -13.72 15.39 9.04
C PHE A 336 -13.63 14.82 7.62
N ASP A 337 -14.78 14.40 7.08
CA ASP A 337 -14.98 14.08 5.66
C ASP A 337 -14.09 12.94 5.14
N ASN A 338 -14.08 11.82 5.88
CA ASN A 338 -13.50 10.60 5.34
C ASN A 338 -14.36 10.04 4.20
N HIS A 339 -15.68 10.15 4.31
CA HIS A 339 -16.71 9.82 3.31
C HIS A 339 -16.76 8.35 2.89
N LEU A 340 -15.65 7.61 2.92
CA LEU A 340 -15.44 6.27 2.40
C LEU A 340 -15.59 5.19 3.50
N PRO A 341 -15.99 3.96 3.15
CA PRO A 341 -16.01 2.85 4.09
C PRO A 341 -14.57 2.42 4.43
N PRO A 342 -14.32 1.79 5.60
CA PRO A 342 -13.04 1.16 5.86
C PRO A 342 -12.69 0.15 4.76
N ARG A 343 -11.42 0.04 4.42
CA ARG A 343 -10.91 -0.93 3.44
C ARG A 343 -9.71 -1.69 3.98
N LYS A 344 -9.62 -2.97 3.61
CA LYS A 344 -8.46 -3.79 3.91
C LYS A 344 -7.22 -3.18 3.24
N SER A 345 -6.19 -2.86 4.03
CA SER A 345 -4.93 -2.30 3.55
C SER A 345 -3.75 -3.07 4.11
N ILE A 346 -2.74 -3.27 3.27
CA ILE A 346 -1.42 -3.81 3.66
C ILE A 346 -0.33 -2.73 3.63
N CYS A 347 -0.70 -1.50 3.26
CA CYS A 347 0.17 -0.34 3.19
C CYS A 347 -0.16 0.62 4.33
N LEU A 348 0.89 1.26 4.85
CA LEU A 348 0.79 2.36 5.81
C LEU A 348 1.03 3.69 5.10
N LEU A 349 0.46 4.76 5.61
CA LEU A 349 0.67 6.12 5.12
C LEU A 349 2.16 6.52 5.12
N GLY A 350 2.91 6.06 6.13
CA GLY A 350 4.35 6.28 6.24
C GLY A 350 5.23 5.28 5.48
N ASP A 351 4.67 4.30 4.76
CA ASP A 351 5.48 3.35 3.99
C ASP A 351 6.31 4.08 2.92
N GLU A 352 7.59 3.71 2.85
CA GLU A 352 8.58 4.18 1.87
C GLU A 352 8.94 5.67 1.99
N LYS A 353 8.39 6.37 3.00
CA LYS A 353 8.62 7.79 3.25
C LYS A 353 9.97 8.03 3.89
N GLN A 354 10.68 9.04 3.40
CA GLN A 354 12.03 9.37 3.83
C GLN A 354 12.06 10.68 4.61
N ILE A 355 12.97 10.72 5.58
CA ILE A 355 13.22 11.87 6.44
C ILE A 355 14.23 12.76 5.72
N ASN A 356 14.02 14.08 5.75
CA ASN A 356 14.91 15.08 5.13
C ASN A 356 15.21 14.87 3.62
N GLN A 357 14.41 14.09 2.88
CA GLN A 357 14.48 14.07 1.42
C GLN A 357 13.36 14.92 0.85
N GLU A 358 13.73 15.80 -0.09
CA GLU A 358 12.74 16.45 -0.95
C GLU A 358 12.12 15.39 -1.86
N GLU A 359 11.05 14.75 -1.40
CA GLU A 359 10.18 14.05 -2.32
C GLU A 359 9.42 15.13 -3.10
N ASN A 360 9.52 15.10 -4.43
CA ASN A 360 8.57 15.78 -5.31
C ASN A 360 7.23 15.04 -5.24
N ASP A 361 6.66 14.98 -4.03
CA ASP A 361 5.42 14.27 -3.77
C ASP A 361 4.26 15.16 -4.17
N LEU A 362 3.37 14.56 -4.92
CA LEU A 362 2.18 15.22 -5.42
C LEU A 362 1.21 15.49 -4.28
N PHE A 363 1.20 14.67 -3.21
CA PHE A 363 0.27 14.83 -2.10
C PHE A 363 0.87 15.59 -0.92
N TRP A 364 0.28 16.74 -0.58
CA TRP A 364 0.76 17.66 0.47
C TRP A 364 0.99 16.99 1.83
N TYR A 365 0.17 16.01 2.19
CA TYR A 365 0.22 15.32 3.47
C TYR A 365 1.37 14.30 3.56
N ARG A 366 1.96 13.87 2.44
CA ARG A 366 3.10 12.94 2.49
C ARG A 366 4.39 13.63 2.92
N ARG A 367 4.45 14.94 2.73
CA ARG A 367 5.56 15.76 3.18
C ARG A 367 5.69 15.84 4.70
N PHE A 368 4.63 15.53 5.44
CA PHE A 368 4.68 15.40 6.89
C PHE A 368 5.76 14.42 7.39
N PHE A 369 6.12 13.42 6.59
CA PHE A 369 7.13 12.43 6.94
C PHE A 369 8.58 12.89 6.71
N GLU A 370 8.80 14.07 6.10
CA GLU A 370 10.12 14.72 6.09
C GLU A 370 10.56 15.10 7.51
N ASP A 371 9.60 15.34 8.42
CA ASP A 371 9.83 15.71 9.81
C ASP A 371 9.89 14.48 10.74
N SER A 372 11.09 14.18 11.24
CA SER A 372 11.31 13.03 12.13
C SER A 372 10.49 13.10 13.41
N VAL A 373 10.18 14.29 13.93
CA VAL A 373 9.41 14.43 15.17
C VAL A 373 8.00 13.90 14.97
N LEU A 374 7.36 14.28 13.85
CA LEU A 374 6.03 13.79 13.50
C LEU A 374 6.06 12.30 13.16
N PHE A 375 7.06 11.84 12.39
CA PHE A 375 7.18 10.44 12.01
C PHE A 375 7.29 9.53 13.25
N ILE A 376 8.13 9.89 14.24
CA ILE A 376 8.23 9.17 15.52
C ILE A 376 6.87 9.12 16.22
N LYS A 377 6.16 10.26 16.34
CA LYS A 377 4.85 10.31 16.98
C LYS A 377 3.82 9.45 16.27
N TYR A 378 3.83 9.44 14.94
CA TYR A 378 2.96 8.59 14.13
C TYR A 378 3.22 7.10 14.39
N ILE A 379 4.47 6.65 14.38
CA ILE A 379 4.81 5.25 14.68
C ILE A 379 4.42 4.87 16.12
N GLN A 380 4.56 5.79 17.08
CA GLN A 380 4.08 5.59 18.45
C GLN A 380 2.55 5.39 18.50
N GLN A 381 1.78 6.12 17.68
CA GLN A 381 0.33 5.89 17.59
C GLN A 381 -0.01 4.60 16.85
N LEU A 382 0.77 4.20 15.84
CA LEU A 382 0.64 2.88 15.22
C LEU A 382 0.89 1.75 16.24
N ASN A 383 1.92 1.88 17.09
CA ASN A 383 2.16 0.94 18.20
C ASN A 383 0.95 0.88 19.15
N ARG A 384 0.35 2.03 19.49
CA ARG A 384 -0.85 2.09 20.34
C ARG A 384 -2.03 1.34 19.73
N ILE A 385 -2.36 1.56 18.45
CA ILE A 385 -3.46 0.84 17.79
C ILE A 385 -3.15 -0.63 17.54
N SER A 386 -1.87 -0.99 17.41
CA SER A 386 -1.42 -2.37 17.21
C SER A 386 -1.66 -3.27 18.43
N ASN A 387 -1.89 -2.69 19.61
CA ASN A 387 -2.21 -3.46 20.80
C ASN A 387 -3.58 -4.16 20.62
N PRO A 388 -3.69 -5.49 20.73
CA PRO A 388 -4.96 -6.20 20.54
C PRO A 388 -6.10 -5.68 21.43
N SER A 389 -5.79 -5.23 22.66
CA SER A 389 -6.79 -4.68 23.58
C SER A 389 -7.37 -3.32 23.15
N PHE A 390 -6.73 -2.61 22.20
CA PHE A 390 -7.18 -1.32 21.71
C PHE A 390 -8.56 -1.43 21.04
N LEU A 391 -8.71 -2.35 20.07
CA LEU A 391 -9.97 -2.53 19.35
C LEU A 391 -11.06 -3.10 20.24
N ASP A 392 -10.73 -4.01 21.16
CA ASP A 392 -11.67 -4.52 22.17
C ASP A 392 -12.23 -3.35 23.00
N SER A 393 -11.35 -2.48 23.50
CA SER A 393 -11.74 -1.33 24.32
C SER A 393 -12.54 -0.30 23.53
N PHE A 394 -12.14 -0.02 22.29
CA PHE A 394 -12.88 0.87 21.40
C PHE A 394 -14.29 0.33 21.12
N ARG A 395 -14.41 -0.95 20.74
CA ARG A 395 -15.69 -1.61 20.48
C ARG A 395 -16.62 -1.53 21.69
N ILE A 396 -16.12 -1.84 22.89
CA ILE A 396 -16.89 -1.72 24.13
C ILE A 396 -17.37 -0.27 24.34
N SER A 397 -16.50 0.71 24.12
CA SER A 397 -16.83 2.13 24.34
C SER A 397 -17.94 2.66 23.42
N ILE A 398 -18.11 2.07 22.23
CA ILE A 398 -19.10 2.52 21.24
C ILE A 398 -20.32 1.59 21.14
N ASN A 399 -20.29 0.41 21.75
CA ASN A 399 -21.23 -0.70 21.48
C ASN A 399 -22.71 -0.27 21.50
N ASN A 400 -23.13 0.44 22.55
CA ASN A 400 -24.52 0.85 22.71
C ASN A 400 -24.99 1.76 21.56
N LYS A 401 -24.17 2.76 21.20
CA LYS A 401 -24.49 3.69 20.10
C LYS A 401 -24.37 3.02 18.74
N TYR A 402 -23.38 2.15 18.57
CA TYR A 402 -23.14 1.43 17.32
C TYR A 402 -24.31 0.49 16.98
N THR A 403 -24.73 -0.37 17.93
CA THR A 403 -25.87 -1.28 17.74
C THR A 403 -27.17 -0.53 17.50
N LYS A 404 -27.38 0.59 18.21
CA LYS A 404 -28.55 1.46 18.02
C LYS A 404 -28.56 2.12 16.63
N ASN A 405 -27.43 2.66 16.18
CA ASN A 405 -27.32 3.24 14.84
C ASN A 405 -27.53 2.19 13.74
N LEU A 406 -26.97 0.99 13.91
CA LEU A 406 -27.19 -0.11 12.96
C LEU A 406 -28.65 -0.55 12.91
N SER A 407 -29.35 -0.62 14.04
CA SER A 407 -30.77 -1.00 14.04
C SER A 407 -31.63 0.03 13.30
N TRP A 408 -31.33 1.33 13.46
CA TRP A 408 -31.99 2.40 12.71
C TRP A 408 -31.71 2.32 11.22
N LEU A 409 -30.45 2.14 10.84
CA LEU A 409 -30.05 2.01 9.44
C LEU A 409 -30.72 0.80 8.78
N LYS A 410 -30.67 -0.37 9.41
CA LYS A 410 -31.26 -1.62 8.87
C LYS A 410 -32.78 -1.58 8.76
N LYS A 411 -33.46 -0.79 9.60
CA LYS A 411 -34.92 -0.63 9.53
C LYS A 411 -35.37 0.04 8.22
N GLU A 412 -34.56 0.93 7.66
CA GLU A 412 -34.88 1.66 6.43
C GLU A 412 -34.09 1.16 5.21
N PHE A 413 -32.85 0.75 5.40
CA PHE A 413 -31.94 0.25 4.38
C PHE A 413 -31.70 -1.24 4.63
N ILE A 414 -32.66 -2.08 4.21
CA ILE A 414 -32.67 -3.52 4.56
C ILE A 414 -31.46 -4.29 4.00
N ASP A 415 -30.91 -3.85 2.87
CA ASP A 415 -29.76 -4.46 2.20
C ASP A 415 -28.41 -3.95 2.75
N TYR A 416 -28.42 -3.06 3.75
CA TYR A 416 -27.20 -2.51 4.31
C TYR A 416 -26.54 -3.48 5.30
N GLU A 417 -25.31 -3.87 4.98
CA GLU A 417 -24.42 -4.63 5.86
C GLU A 417 -23.19 -3.80 6.23
N ASP A 418 -22.76 -3.91 7.49
CA ASP A 418 -21.51 -3.31 7.98
C ASP A 418 -20.50 -4.40 8.33
N ASN A 419 -19.27 -4.25 7.82
CA ASN A 419 -18.11 -5.07 8.14
C ASN A 419 -16.92 -4.23 8.65
N SER A 420 -17.18 -3.00 9.09
CA SER A 420 -16.14 -2.02 9.45
C SER A 420 -15.23 -2.51 10.57
N LEU A 421 -15.80 -3.11 11.62
CA LEU A 421 -15.03 -3.65 12.76
C LEU A 421 -14.15 -4.84 12.37
N GLU A 422 -14.60 -5.68 11.42
CA GLU A 422 -13.79 -6.79 10.90
C GLU A 422 -12.60 -6.27 10.07
N ILE A 423 -12.83 -5.22 9.29
CA ILE A 423 -11.77 -4.56 8.52
C ILE A 423 -10.76 -3.90 9.45
N PHE A 424 -11.20 -3.25 10.54
CA PHE A 424 -10.27 -2.72 11.55
C PHE A 424 -9.40 -3.82 12.16
N ALA A 425 -9.98 -4.98 12.48
CA ALA A 425 -9.21 -6.12 12.99
C ALA A 425 -8.19 -6.64 11.97
N PHE A 426 -8.56 -6.71 10.69
CA PHE A 426 -7.65 -7.05 9.61
C PHE A 426 -6.49 -6.04 9.51
N ASN A 427 -6.81 -4.74 9.45
CA ASN A 427 -5.82 -3.67 9.31
C ASN A 427 -4.88 -3.60 10.53
N GLN A 428 -5.42 -3.77 11.76
CA GLN A 428 -4.61 -3.87 12.97
C GLN A 428 -3.57 -5.00 12.85
N LYS A 429 -3.95 -6.17 12.32
CA LYS A 429 -3.01 -7.28 12.10
C LYS A 429 -1.90 -6.91 11.10
N GLN A 430 -2.22 -6.18 10.04
CA GLN A 430 -1.23 -5.70 9.07
C GLN A 430 -0.27 -4.69 9.71
N ILE A 431 -0.80 -3.74 10.50
CA ILE A 431 -0.01 -2.79 11.29
C ILE A 431 0.94 -3.53 12.24
N ILE A 432 0.46 -4.54 12.98
CA ILE A 432 1.30 -5.37 13.87
C ILE A 432 2.45 -6.00 13.07
N THR A 433 2.15 -6.55 11.89
CA THR A 433 3.14 -7.24 11.05
C THR A 433 4.20 -6.27 10.53
N LYS A 434 3.81 -5.04 10.18
CA LYS A 434 4.69 -3.95 9.76
C LYS A 434 5.58 -3.42 10.89
N LEU A 435 5.07 -3.37 12.12
CA LEU A 435 5.83 -2.86 13.27
C LEU A 435 6.74 -3.91 13.92
N HIS A 436 6.55 -5.19 13.59
CA HIS A 436 7.34 -6.29 14.11
C HIS A 436 8.00 -7.10 12.98
N PRO A 437 8.87 -6.49 12.16
CA PRO A 437 9.57 -7.21 11.11
C PRO A 437 10.46 -8.30 11.70
N ILE A 438 10.80 -9.29 10.88
CA ILE A 438 11.79 -10.33 11.23
C ILE A 438 13.21 -9.75 11.18
N LYS A 439 13.45 -8.82 10.25
CA LYS A 439 14.75 -8.24 9.94
C LYS A 439 14.59 -6.78 9.57
N ILE A 440 15.47 -5.91 10.09
CA ILE A 440 15.45 -4.48 9.76
C ILE A 440 16.48 -4.15 8.68
N ALA A 441 17.72 -4.59 8.83
CA ALA A 441 18.82 -4.13 7.99
C ALA A 441 19.80 -5.24 7.61
N GLU A 442 20.58 -4.99 6.56
CA GLU A 442 21.78 -5.76 6.25
C GLU A 442 23.01 -4.90 6.53
N ILE A 443 24.03 -5.53 7.12
CA ILE A 443 25.25 -4.85 7.58
C ILE A 443 26.46 -5.57 7.01
N TYR A 444 27.34 -4.80 6.38
CA TYR A 444 28.52 -5.28 5.69
C TYR A 444 29.76 -4.57 6.22
N LEU A 445 30.85 -5.32 6.40
CA LEU A 445 32.16 -4.75 6.70
C LEU A 445 32.71 -4.11 5.43
N LYS A 446 32.89 -2.79 5.42
CA LYS A 446 33.48 -2.07 4.28
C LYS A 446 35.00 -2.06 4.33
N GLU A 447 35.54 -1.57 5.45
CA GLU A 447 36.99 -1.43 5.65
C GLU A 447 37.31 -1.36 7.14
N THR A 448 38.51 -1.80 7.50
CA THR A 448 39.06 -1.67 8.86
C THR A 448 40.20 -0.66 8.82
N LYS A 449 40.06 0.42 9.60
CA LYS A 449 41.10 1.44 9.81
C LYS A 449 41.70 1.28 11.21
N LYS A 450 42.81 1.99 11.45
CA LYS A 450 43.51 1.99 12.75
C LYS A 450 42.57 2.30 13.91
N ASP A 451 41.76 3.36 13.80
CA ASP A 451 40.91 3.84 14.90
C ASP A 451 39.40 3.53 14.72
N SER A 452 38.99 3.03 13.55
CA SER A 452 37.58 2.72 13.27
C SER A 452 37.38 1.54 12.33
N VAL A 453 36.31 0.78 12.55
CA VAL A 453 35.73 -0.16 11.58
C VAL A 453 34.57 0.52 10.87
N VAL A 454 34.61 0.59 9.53
CA VAL A 454 33.54 1.21 8.74
C VAL A 454 32.57 0.14 8.26
N LEU A 455 31.30 0.32 8.62
CA LEU A 455 30.20 -0.56 8.20
C LEU A 455 29.38 0.09 7.08
N GLU A 456 28.90 -0.71 6.14
CA GLU A 456 27.87 -0.34 5.18
C GLU A 456 26.54 -0.99 5.60
N ILE A 457 25.55 -0.15 5.93
CA ILE A 457 24.28 -0.58 6.50
C ILE A 457 23.14 -0.15 5.57
N THR A 458 22.27 -1.09 5.19
CA THR A 458 21.07 -0.80 4.38
C THR A 458 19.81 -1.21 5.12
N ASN A 459 18.82 -0.32 5.15
CA ASN A 459 17.49 -0.65 5.64
C ASN A 459 16.76 -1.53 4.61
N LEU A 460 16.17 -2.63 5.08
CA LEU A 460 15.32 -3.51 4.28
C LEU A 460 13.83 -3.21 4.48
N HIS A 461 13.49 -2.44 5.51
CA HIS A 461 12.13 -2.14 5.92
C HIS A 461 11.57 -0.88 5.25
N THR A 462 10.26 -0.85 4.98
CA THR A 462 9.56 0.31 4.39
C THR A 462 9.33 1.44 5.39
N LEU A 463 9.81 1.31 6.63
CA LEU A 463 9.78 2.37 7.64
C LEU A 463 11.22 2.69 8.05
N PRO A 464 11.51 3.95 8.45
CA PRO A 464 12.84 4.32 8.92
C PRO A 464 13.22 3.55 10.18
N ALA A 465 14.52 3.34 10.37
CA ALA A 465 15.08 2.70 11.55
C ALA A 465 16.16 3.59 12.17
N ILE A 466 16.61 3.23 13.36
CA ILE A 466 17.69 3.91 14.07
C ILE A 466 18.73 2.89 14.51
N ILE A 467 20.00 3.20 14.30
CA ILE A 467 21.14 2.50 14.90
C ILE A 467 21.40 3.13 16.25
N SER A 468 21.52 2.34 17.32
CA SER A 468 21.66 2.85 18.69
C SER A 468 22.82 2.24 19.50
N GLY A 469 23.39 1.11 19.06
CA GLY A 469 24.40 0.42 19.85
C GLY A 469 25.02 -0.80 19.20
N ILE A 470 25.88 -1.46 19.96
CA ILE A 470 26.53 -2.73 19.60
C ILE A 470 26.36 -3.69 20.75
N LYS A 471 25.89 -4.90 20.45
CA LYS A 471 25.90 -6.02 21.38
C LYS A 471 27.16 -6.85 21.17
N LYS A 472 27.92 -7.05 22.25
CA LYS A 472 29.11 -7.90 22.29
C LYS A 472 28.75 -9.35 22.61
N GLU A 473 29.71 -10.27 22.45
CA GLU A 473 29.55 -11.71 22.74
C GLU A 473 29.08 -12.01 24.16
N ASN A 474 29.55 -11.24 25.15
CA ASN A 474 29.15 -11.37 26.56
C ASN A 474 27.72 -10.84 26.83
N GLY A 475 26.99 -10.40 25.80
CA GLY A 475 25.65 -9.81 25.90
C GLY A 475 25.63 -8.33 26.29
N GLU A 476 26.78 -7.73 26.61
CA GLU A 476 26.89 -6.31 26.93
C GLU A 476 26.53 -5.46 25.70
N VAL A 477 25.63 -4.49 25.89
CA VAL A 477 25.26 -3.53 24.86
C VAL A 477 25.96 -2.21 25.14
N VAL A 478 26.80 -1.77 24.20
CA VAL A 478 27.47 -0.48 24.24
C VAL A 478 26.71 0.50 23.36
N SER A 479 26.37 1.67 23.91
CA SER A 479 25.70 2.73 23.16
C SER A 479 26.60 3.31 22.07
N LEU A 480 25.99 3.62 20.94
CA LEU A 480 26.62 4.30 19.82
C LEU A 480 25.90 5.63 19.51
N PRO A 481 26.55 6.58 18.83
CA PRO A 481 25.87 7.76 18.30
C PRO A 481 24.71 7.36 17.40
N ALA A 482 23.51 7.83 17.74
CA ALA A 482 22.31 7.43 17.05
C ALA A 482 22.31 7.93 15.60
N ARG A 483 21.95 7.05 14.65
CA ARG A 483 21.80 7.42 13.22
C ARG A 483 20.55 6.82 12.63
N ILE A 484 19.79 7.65 11.93
CA ILE A 484 18.61 7.23 11.19
C ILE A 484 19.05 6.50 9.92
N LEU A 485 18.43 5.35 9.69
CA LEU A 485 18.44 4.61 8.45
C LEU A 485 17.13 4.92 7.71
N GLU A 486 17.22 5.59 6.58
CA GLU A 486 16.07 5.93 5.75
C GLU A 486 15.23 4.71 5.36
N ALA A 487 13.93 4.91 5.18
CA ALA A 487 13.04 3.85 4.72
C ALA A 487 13.48 3.29 3.35
N ARG A 488 13.32 1.99 3.17
CA ARG A 488 13.44 1.34 1.86
C ARG A 488 12.30 1.83 0.97
N GLN A 489 12.67 2.46 -0.14
CA GLN A 489 11.76 2.70 -1.24
C GLN A 489 11.76 1.46 -2.13
N ASN A 490 10.59 0.86 -2.32
CA ASN A 490 10.44 -0.28 -3.22
C ASN A 490 10.81 0.17 -4.64
N PHE A 491 11.36 -0.76 -5.43
CA PHE A 491 11.79 -0.50 -6.81
C PHE A 491 12.96 0.49 -6.98
N LYS A 492 13.54 1.03 -5.90
CA LYS A 492 14.78 1.81 -5.94
C LYS A 492 15.97 0.98 -5.44
N PRO A 493 17.21 1.29 -5.90
CA PRO A 493 18.41 0.66 -5.38
C PRO A 493 18.54 0.82 -3.86
N LEU A 494 19.14 -0.18 -3.20
CA LEU A 494 19.42 -0.12 -1.78
C LEU A 494 20.35 1.06 -1.45
N LYS A 495 19.92 1.91 -0.53
CA LYS A 495 20.73 3.02 -0.01
C LYS A 495 21.62 2.51 1.13
N LEU A 496 22.92 2.69 0.99
CA LEU A 496 23.90 2.28 2.00
C LEU A 496 24.30 3.51 2.85
N LEU A 497 24.13 3.39 4.17
CA LEU A 497 24.72 4.30 5.13
C LEU A 497 26.11 3.78 5.50
N ARG A 498 27.14 4.65 5.39
CA ARG A 498 28.46 4.38 5.95
C ARG A 498 28.49 4.79 7.42
N TYR A 499 28.79 3.84 8.30
CA TYR A 499 28.75 4.03 9.74
C TYR A 499 30.10 3.64 10.37
N PRO A 500 30.93 4.61 10.82
CA PRO A 500 32.18 4.31 11.49
C PRO A 500 31.94 3.93 12.95
N VAL A 501 32.46 2.77 13.34
CA VAL A 501 32.49 2.29 14.73
C VAL A 501 33.92 2.42 15.27
N PRO A 502 34.14 3.00 16.46
CA PRO A 502 35.48 3.05 17.07
C PRO A 502 36.08 1.65 17.29
N SER A 503 37.30 1.40 16.80
CA SER A 503 37.96 0.08 16.91
C SER A 503 38.15 -0.35 18.36
N LYS A 504 38.30 0.59 19.30
CA LYS A 504 38.39 0.30 20.75
C LYS A 504 37.17 -0.43 21.33
N LEU A 505 36.02 -0.34 20.67
CA LEU A 505 34.77 -1.01 21.08
C LEU A 505 34.65 -2.42 20.49
N ILE A 506 35.48 -2.75 19.50
CA ILE A 506 35.41 -4.00 18.73
C ILE A 506 36.69 -4.81 19.00
N LYS A 507 36.59 -5.85 19.84
CA LYS A 507 37.67 -6.84 20.00
C LYS A 507 37.72 -7.82 18.82
N ASP A 508 36.55 -8.30 18.40
CA ASP A 508 36.38 -9.19 17.26
C ASP A 508 35.07 -8.85 16.54
N ILE A 509 35.18 -8.39 15.29
CA ILE A 509 34.04 -7.98 14.46
C ILE A 509 33.06 -9.13 14.18
N LYS A 510 33.53 -10.39 14.25
CA LYS A 510 32.70 -11.58 14.01
C LYS A 510 31.70 -11.84 15.14
N LYS A 511 31.95 -11.23 16.30
CA LYS A 511 31.27 -11.49 17.57
C LYS A 511 30.40 -10.31 18.03
N ILE A 512 30.16 -9.36 17.14
CA ILE A 512 29.29 -8.22 17.41
C ILE A 512 28.00 -8.28 16.60
N GLU A 513 26.94 -7.71 17.17
CA GLU A 513 25.67 -7.45 16.50
C GLU A 513 25.36 -5.96 16.64
N ILE A 514 24.85 -5.33 15.57
CA ILE A 514 24.43 -3.92 15.62
C ILE A 514 23.01 -3.86 16.15
N GLU A 515 22.81 -3.03 17.17
CA GLU A 515 21.50 -2.73 17.73
C GLU A 515 20.76 -1.73 16.83
N LEU A 516 19.58 -2.17 16.40
CA LEU A 516 18.67 -1.45 15.52
C LEU A 516 17.27 -1.40 16.14
N GLN A 517 16.50 -0.39 15.76
CA GLN A 517 15.11 -0.23 16.19
C GLN A 517 14.34 0.46 15.08
N LEU A 518 13.10 0.06 14.81
CA LEU A 518 12.23 0.85 13.92
C LEU A 518 11.98 2.20 14.60
N LEU A 519 12.11 3.30 13.84
CA LEU A 519 12.03 4.64 14.40
C LEU A 519 10.69 4.85 15.14
N GLY A 520 10.74 5.14 16.43
CA GLY A 520 9.54 5.35 17.26
C GLY A 520 8.90 4.09 17.84
N THR A 521 9.53 2.92 17.73
CA THR A 521 9.16 1.71 18.48
C THR A 521 10.10 1.46 19.66
N ASP A 522 9.73 0.54 20.56
CA ASP A 522 10.57 0.13 21.70
C ASP A 522 11.38 -1.14 21.42
N LYS A 523 10.95 -1.96 20.46
CA LYS A 523 11.56 -3.26 20.19
C LYS A 523 12.92 -3.10 19.52
N LYS A 524 13.93 -3.70 20.15
CA LYS A 524 15.32 -3.76 19.67
C LYS A 524 15.57 -5.01 18.83
N TYR A 525 16.38 -4.84 17.81
CA TYR A 525 16.83 -5.85 16.86
C TYR A 525 18.35 -5.89 16.88
N PHE A 526 18.92 -7.08 16.71
CA PHE A 526 20.37 -7.26 16.70
C PHE A 526 20.75 -8.00 15.43
N GLU A 527 21.46 -7.31 14.54
CA GLU A 527 21.81 -7.84 13.22
C GLU A 527 23.32 -8.06 13.13
N LYS A 528 23.72 -9.22 12.62
CA LYS A 528 25.13 -9.62 12.51
C LYS A 528 25.84 -8.89 11.36
N VAL A 529 27.13 -8.60 11.57
CA VAL A 529 28.00 -8.01 10.54
C VAL A 529 28.45 -9.10 9.57
N LYS A 530 28.17 -8.92 8.28
CA LYS A 530 28.76 -9.73 7.20
C LYS A 530 30.19 -9.24 6.94
N LEU A 531 31.14 -10.16 6.87
CA LEU A 531 32.58 -9.85 6.82
C LEU A 531 33.10 -9.52 5.41
N TRP A 532 32.20 -9.29 4.47
CA TRP A 532 32.50 -8.87 3.12
C TRP A 532 31.78 -7.55 2.86
N PRO A 533 32.34 -6.66 2.01
CA PRO A 533 31.70 -5.40 1.67
C PRO A 533 30.36 -5.66 0.95
N PHE A 534 29.48 -4.66 0.96
CA PHE A 534 28.33 -4.71 0.07
C PHE A 534 28.89 -4.71 -1.35
N SER A 535 28.68 -5.82 -2.07
CA SER A 535 29.04 -5.90 -3.47
C SER A 535 28.11 -4.94 -4.20
N LYS A 536 28.55 -3.70 -4.41
CA LYS A 536 28.10 -2.99 -5.60
C LYS A 536 28.53 -3.90 -6.75
N ALA A 537 27.64 -4.18 -7.69
CA ALA A 537 28.07 -4.64 -9.00
C ALA A 537 29.00 -3.55 -9.52
N THR A 538 30.26 -3.64 -9.17
CA THR A 538 31.24 -2.73 -9.67
C THR A 538 31.40 -3.13 -11.11
N THR A 539 31.35 -2.14 -11.98
CA THR A 539 31.99 -2.21 -13.29
C THR A 539 33.50 -2.41 -13.17
N ASP A 540 34.01 -2.96 -12.05
CA ASP A 540 35.43 -3.16 -11.76
C ASP A 540 35.96 -4.23 -12.70
N GLU A 541 36.43 -3.74 -13.82
CA GLU A 541 37.44 -4.35 -14.67
C GLU A 541 38.63 -4.90 -13.85
N GLY A 542 38.83 -4.45 -12.61
CA GLY A 542 39.91 -4.85 -11.70
C GLY A 542 39.85 -6.30 -11.19
N ASN A 543 38.67 -6.91 -11.02
CA ASN A 543 38.60 -8.36 -10.68
C ASN A 543 38.44 -9.22 -11.94
N VAL A 544 37.97 -8.63 -13.03
CA VAL A 544 38.01 -9.28 -14.34
C VAL A 544 39.44 -9.30 -14.87
N SER A 545 40.34 -8.36 -14.53
CA SER A 545 41.75 -8.33 -14.99
C SER A 545 42.53 -9.60 -14.63
N TYR A 546 42.28 -10.17 -13.45
CA TYR A 546 42.90 -11.43 -13.02
C TYR A 546 42.40 -12.65 -13.84
N LEU A 547 41.22 -12.55 -14.45
CA LEU A 547 40.67 -13.56 -15.38
C LEU A 547 40.90 -13.19 -16.88
N LYS A 548 41.02 -11.89 -17.20
CA LYS A 548 41.21 -11.32 -18.56
C LYS A 548 42.59 -11.68 -19.10
N ASN A 549 43.61 -11.74 -18.25
CA ASN A 549 44.99 -11.99 -18.70
C ASN A 549 45.32 -13.45 -19.04
N LYS A 550 44.36 -14.40 -18.99
CA LYS A 550 44.64 -15.79 -19.38
C LYS A 550 43.75 -16.39 -20.47
N SER A 551 42.63 -15.77 -20.85
CA SER A 551 41.61 -16.45 -21.68
C SER A 551 41.33 -15.82 -23.06
N LEU A 552 41.73 -14.57 -23.31
CA LEU A 552 41.21 -13.81 -24.45
C LEU A 552 42.00 -13.86 -25.77
N LEU A 553 43.24 -14.37 -25.78
CA LEU A 553 44.11 -14.22 -26.96
C LEU A 553 44.67 -15.53 -27.53
N THR A 554 44.19 -16.70 -27.10
CA THR A 554 44.76 -17.99 -27.55
C THR A 554 43.75 -19.05 -27.99
N SER A 555 42.43 -18.81 -27.94
CA SER A 555 41.48 -19.83 -28.40
C SER A 555 41.31 -19.76 -29.93
N LYS A 556 41.89 -20.73 -30.66
CA LYS A 556 41.79 -20.89 -32.14
C LYS A 556 40.36 -21.09 -32.67
N ILE A 557 39.36 -21.08 -31.78
CA ILE A 557 37.96 -21.45 -32.05
C ILE A 557 37.08 -20.25 -32.47
N LEU A 558 37.52 -19.01 -32.24
CA LEU A 558 36.80 -17.80 -32.62
C LEU A 558 37.56 -17.01 -33.68
N LEU A 559 36.84 -16.51 -34.69
CA LEU A 559 37.32 -15.49 -35.61
C LEU A 559 37.04 -14.11 -35.02
N PHE A 560 38.02 -13.21 -35.06
CA PHE A 560 37.83 -11.84 -34.62
C PHE A 560 37.62 -10.91 -35.82
N ASP A 561 36.43 -10.32 -35.90
CA ASP A 561 36.13 -9.20 -36.80
C ASP A 561 36.40 -7.89 -36.07
N SER A 562 37.58 -7.33 -36.34
CA SER A 562 38.06 -6.10 -35.71
C SER A 562 37.26 -4.84 -36.07
N LEU A 563 36.51 -4.83 -37.18
CA LEU A 563 35.75 -3.66 -37.61
C LEU A 563 34.45 -3.49 -36.82
N ASN A 564 33.84 -4.60 -36.41
CA ASN A 564 32.56 -4.61 -35.70
C ASN A 564 32.67 -5.11 -34.25
N ASN A 565 33.90 -5.30 -33.75
CA ASN A 565 34.20 -5.96 -32.47
C ASN A 565 33.45 -7.29 -32.28
N ARG A 566 33.34 -8.10 -33.34
CA ARG A 566 32.62 -9.39 -33.28
C ARG A 566 33.57 -10.56 -33.08
N LEU A 567 33.20 -11.47 -32.21
CA LEU A 567 33.84 -12.76 -32.02
C LEU A 567 32.93 -13.82 -32.60
N ILE A 568 33.37 -14.50 -33.65
CA ILE A 568 32.50 -15.34 -34.49
C ILE A 568 32.91 -16.81 -34.36
N PHE A 569 31.98 -17.67 -33.98
CA PHE A 569 32.15 -19.12 -34.13
C PHE A 569 32.14 -19.49 -35.61
N LYS A 570 33.12 -20.28 -36.04
CA LYS A 570 33.09 -20.86 -37.39
C LYS A 570 31.95 -21.88 -37.48
N PRO A 571 31.20 -21.92 -38.61
CA PRO A 571 30.24 -23.00 -38.86
C PRO A 571 30.90 -24.38 -38.75
N GLY A 572 30.14 -25.37 -38.28
CA GLY A 572 30.66 -26.72 -37.97
C GLY A 572 30.73 -27.01 -36.47
N ILE A 573 31.40 -28.11 -36.12
CA ILE A 573 31.46 -28.60 -34.73
C ILE A 573 32.63 -27.94 -33.99
N THR A 574 32.35 -27.21 -32.92
CA THR A 574 33.34 -26.65 -32.01
C THR A 574 33.23 -27.34 -30.65
N ILE A 575 34.35 -27.86 -30.14
CA ILE A 575 34.43 -28.47 -28.81
C ILE A 575 34.98 -27.43 -27.82
N ILE A 576 34.26 -27.21 -26.73
CA ILE A 576 34.60 -26.27 -25.67
C ILE A 576 34.95 -27.08 -24.43
N SER A 577 36.23 -27.42 -24.29
CA SER A 577 36.79 -28.10 -23.12
C SER A 577 37.40 -27.14 -22.10
N GLU A 578 37.71 -25.93 -22.57
CA GLU A 578 38.19 -24.74 -21.87
C GLU A 578 37.07 -23.84 -21.32
N PRO A 579 37.16 -23.16 -20.16
CA PRO A 579 36.38 -21.95 -19.93
C PRO A 579 36.63 -20.88 -21.01
N LEU A 580 35.59 -20.55 -21.78
CA LEU A 580 35.58 -19.47 -22.77
C LEU A 580 34.93 -18.23 -22.16
N ILE A 581 35.75 -17.22 -21.85
CA ILE A 581 35.28 -15.99 -21.22
C ILE A 581 35.33 -14.84 -22.22
N ILE A 582 34.16 -14.31 -22.57
CA ILE A 582 34.04 -13.14 -23.44
C ILE A 582 33.91 -11.88 -22.59
N PRO A 583 34.82 -10.91 -22.68
CA PRO A 583 34.78 -9.66 -21.91
C PRO A 583 33.75 -8.71 -22.52
N LYS A 584 33.50 -7.59 -21.85
CA LYS A 584 32.69 -6.48 -22.39
C LYS A 584 33.33 -5.88 -23.65
N GLY A 585 32.49 -5.23 -24.47
CA GLY A 585 32.93 -4.48 -25.65
C GLY A 585 32.98 -5.29 -26.95
N TYR A 586 32.47 -6.53 -26.93
CA TYR A 586 32.40 -7.40 -28.10
C TYR A 586 30.95 -7.82 -28.38
N ILE A 587 30.72 -8.54 -29.48
CA ILE A 587 29.49 -9.30 -29.72
C ILE A 587 29.90 -10.73 -30.11
N LEU A 588 29.46 -11.73 -29.35
CA LEU A 588 29.71 -13.14 -29.66
C LEU A 588 28.66 -13.66 -30.64
N THR A 589 29.05 -14.09 -31.83
CA THR A 589 28.14 -14.46 -32.93
C THR A 589 28.31 -15.91 -33.35
N ALA A 590 27.19 -16.58 -33.66
CA ALA A 590 27.16 -17.88 -34.31
C ALA A 590 26.11 -17.89 -35.43
N PHE A 591 26.37 -18.67 -36.47
CA PHE A 591 25.58 -18.74 -37.71
C PHE A 591 25.01 -20.15 -37.94
N PRO A 592 24.04 -20.34 -38.87
CA PRO A 592 23.42 -21.62 -39.17
C PRO A 592 24.45 -22.74 -39.41
N GLY A 593 24.18 -23.95 -38.90
CA GLY A 593 25.09 -25.10 -39.01
C GLY A 593 26.24 -25.13 -37.99
N THR A 594 26.25 -24.21 -37.02
CA THR A 594 27.20 -24.25 -35.90
C THR A 594 26.73 -25.24 -34.83
N THR A 595 27.60 -26.17 -34.42
CA THR A 595 27.36 -27.06 -33.27
C THR A 595 28.40 -26.83 -32.19
N LEU A 596 27.98 -26.38 -31.01
CA LEU A 596 28.85 -26.17 -29.86
C LEU A 596 28.70 -27.35 -28.88
N LYS A 597 29.78 -28.11 -28.67
CA LYS A 597 29.83 -29.20 -27.69
C LYS A 597 30.66 -28.78 -26.49
N ILE A 598 29.99 -28.55 -25.36
CA ILE A 598 30.62 -28.14 -24.11
C ILE A 598 30.90 -29.40 -23.27
N THR A 599 32.17 -29.66 -22.96
CA THR A 599 32.59 -30.85 -22.19
C THR A 599 32.44 -30.61 -20.69
N GLU A 600 32.79 -31.61 -19.86
CA GLU A 600 32.68 -31.55 -18.39
C GLU A 600 33.33 -30.31 -17.75
N THR A 601 34.46 -29.85 -18.30
CA THR A 601 35.32 -28.80 -17.74
C THR A 601 35.21 -27.43 -18.40
N GLY A 602 34.68 -27.36 -19.62
CA GLY A 602 34.56 -26.10 -20.37
C GLY A 602 33.23 -25.42 -20.09
N PHE A 603 33.11 -24.10 -20.26
CA PHE A 603 31.85 -23.33 -20.21
C PHE A 603 31.97 -22.06 -21.05
N ILE A 604 30.84 -21.46 -21.44
CA ILE A 604 30.85 -20.14 -22.08
C ILE A 604 30.34 -19.11 -21.08
N ARG A 605 31.16 -18.12 -20.72
CA ARG A 605 30.72 -16.96 -19.94
C ARG A 605 30.90 -15.70 -20.75
N SER A 606 29.80 -15.01 -21.05
CA SER A 606 29.84 -13.78 -21.83
C SER A 606 29.41 -12.58 -20.99
N PHE A 607 30.31 -11.60 -20.90
CA PHE A 607 30.00 -10.24 -20.45
C PHE A 607 29.60 -9.33 -21.61
N SER A 608 29.49 -9.89 -22.82
CA SER A 608 29.06 -9.22 -24.04
C SER A 608 27.78 -9.87 -24.61
N PRO A 609 27.01 -9.15 -25.44
CA PRO A 609 25.84 -9.71 -26.11
C PRO A 609 26.19 -10.93 -26.96
N MET A 610 25.34 -11.96 -26.93
CA MET A 610 25.44 -13.11 -27.83
C MET A 610 24.37 -13.00 -28.91
N ILE A 611 24.73 -13.07 -30.19
CA ILE A 611 23.80 -13.03 -31.33
C ILE A 611 23.92 -14.32 -32.12
N PHE A 612 23.07 -15.29 -31.82
CA PHE A 612 23.10 -16.63 -32.40
C PHE A 612 21.90 -16.75 -33.34
N ASN A 613 22.16 -16.59 -34.63
CA ASN A 613 21.13 -16.53 -35.66
C ASN A 613 21.16 -17.82 -36.48
N GLY A 614 20.40 -18.83 -36.08
CA GLY A 614 20.17 -20.05 -36.85
C GLY A 614 19.10 -19.88 -37.93
N MET A 615 18.79 -20.97 -38.63
CA MET A 615 17.65 -21.07 -39.57
C MET A 615 16.83 -22.31 -39.23
N GLU A 616 15.53 -22.33 -39.54
CA GLU A 616 14.68 -23.51 -39.25
C GLU A 616 15.19 -24.79 -39.93
N GLU A 617 15.67 -24.67 -41.16
CA GLU A 617 16.25 -25.77 -41.94
C GLU A 617 17.69 -26.13 -41.51
N ASN A 618 18.37 -25.23 -40.78
CA ASN A 618 19.76 -25.40 -40.36
C ASN A 618 20.03 -24.67 -39.05
N LYS A 619 19.58 -25.26 -37.95
CA LYS A 619 19.65 -24.65 -36.61
C LYS A 619 21.07 -24.58 -36.08
N ILE A 620 21.27 -23.72 -35.09
CA ILE A 620 22.47 -23.78 -34.24
C ILE A 620 22.19 -24.78 -33.13
N THR A 621 23.14 -25.67 -32.87
CA THR A 621 23.00 -26.72 -31.86
C THR A 621 23.99 -26.51 -30.72
N ILE A 622 23.52 -26.51 -29.48
CA ILE A 622 24.35 -26.40 -28.28
C ILE A 622 24.11 -27.62 -27.41
N ILE A 623 25.18 -28.40 -27.19
CA ILE A 623 25.15 -29.63 -26.39
C ILE A 623 26.04 -29.40 -25.17
N SER A 624 25.45 -29.46 -23.98
CA SER A 624 26.16 -29.28 -22.71
C SER A 624 26.22 -30.59 -21.93
N ASN A 625 27.43 -31.11 -21.76
CA ASN A 625 27.75 -32.31 -20.97
C ASN A 625 28.57 -31.97 -19.71
N GLN A 626 28.44 -30.76 -19.18
CA GLN A 626 29.25 -30.27 -18.05
C GLN A 626 29.06 -31.03 -16.73
N SER A 627 30.06 -30.95 -15.84
CA SER A 627 29.96 -31.28 -14.40
C SER A 627 29.81 -30.05 -13.48
N ALA A 628 29.82 -28.83 -14.04
CA ALA A 628 29.72 -27.54 -13.34
C ALA A 628 28.29 -26.92 -13.39
N SER A 629 28.06 -25.81 -12.68
CA SER A 629 26.70 -25.28 -12.46
C SER A 629 25.93 -24.85 -13.73
N SER A 630 26.59 -24.41 -14.82
CA SER A 630 25.91 -24.00 -16.05
C SER A 630 26.76 -24.06 -17.34
N GLY A 631 26.15 -24.55 -18.43
CA GLY A 631 26.71 -24.60 -19.78
C GLY A 631 27.12 -23.24 -20.33
N ILE A 632 26.15 -22.32 -20.34
CA ILE A 632 26.28 -20.94 -20.80
C ILE A 632 25.92 -20.00 -19.65
N ILE A 633 26.71 -18.94 -19.47
CA ILE A 633 26.54 -17.92 -18.44
C ILE A 633 26.54 -16.54 -19.13
N ILE A 634 25.46 -15.79 -18.98
CA ILE A 634 25.26 -14.49 -19.63
C ILE A 634 25.21 -13.39 -18.56
N ASN A 635 26.07 -12.39 -18.70
CA ASN A 635 26.23 -11.23 -17.82
C ASN A 635 26.47 -9.96 -18.67
N SER A 636 25.60 -9.69 -19.65
CA SER A 636 25.73 -8.59 -20.61
C SER A 636 24.87 -7.39 -20.20
N ASP A 637 25.50 -6.23 -20.01
CA ASP A 637 24.84 -4.98 -19.60
C ASP A 637 24.70 -3.92 -20.71
N SER A 638 25.15 -4.23 -21.94
CA SER A 638 25.19 -3.25 -23.05
C SER A 638 24.02 -3.38 -24.02
N GLU A 639 23.81 -4.56 -24.59
CA GLU A 639 22.76 -4.83 -25.59
C GLU A 639 22.10 -6.19 -25.38
N ASP A 640 20.96 -6.38 -26.03
CA ASP A 640 20.16 -7.61 -25.99
C ASP A 640 20.92 -8.81 -26.54
N THR A 641 20.98 -9.89 -25.76
CA THR A 641 21.39 -11.21 -26.27
C THR A 641 20.23 -11.86 -26.99
N LYS A 642 20.47 -12.40 -28.19
CA LYS A 642 19.45 -12.97 -29.07
C LYS A 642 19.83 -14.38 -29.52
N PHE A 643 18.92 -15.32 -29.28
CA PHE A 643 18.97 -16.67 -29.82
C PHE A 643 17.77 -16.86 -30.75
N TYR A 644 18.04 -17.11 -32.02
CA TYR A 644 17.04 -17.36 -33.05
C TYR A 644 17.28 -18.75 -33.66
N CYS A 645 16.29 -19.64 -33.65
CA CYS A 645 16.39 -21.01 -34.18
C CYS A 645 17.60 -21.79 -33.64
N VAL A 646 17.67 -21.91 -32.31
CA VAL A 646 18.76 -22.61 -31.59
C VAL A 646 18.19 -23.78 -30.80
N ASP A 647 18.81 -24.96 -30.93
CA ASP A 647 18.49 -26.16 -30.16
C ASP A 647 19.49 -26.32 -29.02
N PHE A 648 18.96 -26.37 -27.79
CA PHE A 648 19.73 -26.55 -26.57
C PHE A 648 19.49 -27.95 -25.99
N PHE A 649 20.58 -28.72 -25.83
CA PHE A 649 20.56 -30.07 -25.27
C PHE A 649 21.35 -30.13 -23.97
N GLY A 650 20.69 -30.56 -22.89
CA GLY A 650 21.31 -30.91 -21.61
C GLY A 650 21.19 -32.40 -21.30
N ASN A 651 22.30 -33.07 -20.96
CA ASN A 651 22.33 -34.52 -20.75
C ASN A 651 22.06 -34.94 -19.28
N SER A 652 21.70 -36.21 -19.08
CA SER A 652 21.11 -36.82 -17.87
C SER A 652 22.04 -37.01 -16.66
N VAL A 653 23.34 -36.74 -16.81
CA VAL A 653 24.34 -37.30 -15.91
C VAL A 653 24.45 -36.54 -14.57
N ASN A 654 23.99 -35.27 -14.46
CA ASN A 654 24.09 -34.51 -13.21
C ASN A 654 23.17 -33.25 -13.15
N LYS A 655 23.17 -32.59 -11.97
CA LYS A 655 22.30 -31.50 -11.53
C LYS A 655 22.51 -30.12 -12.18
N HIS A 656 22.48 -30.03 -13.51
CA HIS A 656 23.01 -28.85 -14.23
C HIS A 656 21.96 -27.96 -14.90
N ILE A 657 22.24 -26.67 -15.03
CA ILE A 657 21.45 -25.69 -15.78
C ILE A 657 22.07 -25.50 -17.18
N ILE A 658 21.26 -25.42 -18.25
CA ILE A 658 21.79 -25.21 -19.61
C ILE A 658 22.30 -23.77 -19.73
N ILE A 659 21.47 -22.81 -19.33
CA ILE A 659 21.77 -21.38 -19.43
C ILE A 659 21.47 -20.67 -18.12
N SER A 660 22.46 -19.95 -17.59
CA SER A 660 22.28 -19.00 -16.48
C SER A 660 22.42 -17.57 -16.96
N ILE A 661 21.46 -16.72 -16.57
CA ILE A 661 21.31 -15.34 -17.04
C ILE A 661 21.29 -14.41 -15.82
N TYR A 662 22.14 -13.40 -15.84
CA TYR A 662 22.30 -12.43 -14.74
C TYR A 662 22.33 -11.01 -15.29
N ASP A 663 21.54 -10.11 -14.72
CA ASP A 663 21.55 -8.67 -15.04
C ASP A 663 21.49 -8.38 -16.56
N SER A 664 20.79 -9.23 -17.33
CA SER A 664 20.83 -9.22 -18.79
C SER A 664 19.42 -9.23 -19.39
N ARG A 665 19.31 -8.74 -20.63
CA ARG A 665 18.12 -8.92 -21.47
C ARG A 665 18.40 -9.97 -22.55
N VAL A 666 17.56 -11.02 -22.59
CA VAL A 666 17.71 -12.17 -23.49
C VAL A 666 16.42 -12.46 -24.24
N LEU A 667 16.52 -12.57 -25.56
CA LEU A 667 15.42 -12.97 -26.43
C LEU A 667 15.68 -14.37 -26.98
N PHE A 668 14.74 -15.26 -26.77
CA PHE A 668 14.68 -16.60 -27.36
C PHE A 668 13.53 -16.65 -28.35
N ILE A 669 13.84 -16.91 -29.62
CA ILE A 669 12.86 -16.92 -30.70
C ILE A 669 13.01 -18.23 -31.46
N LYS A 670 11.93 -19.03 -31.50
CA LYS A 670 11.92 -20.36 -32.17
C LYS A 670 13.03 -21.30 -31.68
N CYS A 671 13.38 -21.21 -30.40
CA CYS A 671 14.39 -22.05 -29.78
C CYS A 671 13.77 -23.31 -29.18
N ASN A 672 14.53 -24.41 -29.17
CA ASN A 672 14.11 -25.65 -28.52
C ASN A 672 15.03 -25.97 -27.34
N PHE A 673 14.44 -26.45 -26.25
CA PHE A 673 15.15 -26.89 -25.06
C PHE A 673 14.81 -28.35 -24.75
N TYR A 674 15.84 -29.19 -24.75
CA TYR A 674 15.76 -30.61 -24.47
C TYR A 674 16.60 -30.96 -23.24
N LYS A 675 15.97 -31.53 -22.21
CA LYS A 675 16.68 -31.84 -20.95
C LYS A 675 15.97 -32.90 -20.13
N ASP A 676 16.69 -33.92 -19.65
CA ASP A 676 16.13 -35.07 -18.90
C ASP A 676 16.53 -35.13 -17.40
N THR A 677 16.80 -34.00 -16.72
CA THR A 677 17.31 -33.97 -15.32
C THR A 677 16.41 -33.18 -14.33
N PRO A 678 16.59 -33.35 -13.00
CA PRO A 678 15.68 -32.79 -11.99
C PRO A 678 15.85 -31.29 -11.66
N GLU A 679 16.84 -30.61 -12.25
CA GLU A 679 17.10 -29.17 -12.05
C GLU A 679 16.54 -28.31 -13.20
N ALA A 680 16.52 -26.98 -13.03
CA ALA A 680 16.00 -26.05 -14.03
C ALA A 680 16.81 -26.04 -15.34
N ALA A 681 16.16 -26.02 -16.51
CA ALA A 681 16.87 -25.83 -17.79
C ALA A 681 17.47 -24.42 -17.90
N ILE A 682 16.77 -23.41 -17.39
CA ILE A 682 17.19 -22.01 -17.40
C ILE A 682 17.17 -21.45 -15.98
N TYR A 683 18.22 -20.72 -15.59
CA TYR A 683 18.25 -19.92 -14.37
C TYR A 683 18.39 -18.45 -14.73
N ALA A 684 17.57 -17.60 -14.12
CA ALA A 684 17.57 -16.16 -14.36
C ALA A 684 17.56 -15.39 -13.04
N GLN A 685 18.46 -14.40 -12.91
CA GLN A 685 18.48 -13.48 -11.78
C GLN A 685 18.54 -12.03 -12.27
N ASN A 686 17.66 -11.18 -11.75
CA ASN A 686 17.59 -9.74 -12.08
C ASN A 686 17.62 -9.46 -13.59
N SER A 687 16.94 -10.29 -14.38
CA SER A 687 17.07 -10.31 -15.85
C SER A 687 15.72 -10.18 -16.55
N PHE A 688 15.74 -9.78 -17.83
CA PHE A 688 14.57 -9.77 -18.71
C PHE A 688 14.69 -10.90 -19.73
N LEU A 689 13.68 -11.76 -19.81
CA LEU A 689 13.63 -12.88 -20.74
C LEU A 689 12.37 -12.77 -21.60
N ASP A 690 12.54 -12.85 -22.91
CA ASP A 690 11.44 -12.91 -23.88
C ASP A 690 11.50 -14.24 -24.62
N PHE A 691 10.48 -15.06 -24.47
CA PHE A 691 10.32 -16.33 -25.17
C PHE A 691 9.21 -16.18 -26.21
N ASN A 692 9.57 -16.33 -27.48
CA ASN A 692 8.64 -16.31 -28.59
C ASN A 692 8.74 -17.64 -29.37
N ASP A 693 7.65 -18.40 -29.44
CA ASP A 693 7.54 -19.67 -30.16
C ASP A 693 8.61 -20.71 -29.78
N CYS A 694 8.98 -20.77 -28.49
CA CYS A 694 9.97 -21.72 -27.99
C CYS A 694 9.34 -23.04 -27.54
N ILE A 695 10.04 -24.15 -27.75
CA ILE A 695 9.59 -25.49 -27.38
C ILE A 695 10.44 -26.04 -26.23
N PHE A 696 9.79 -26.61 -25.23
CA PHE A 696 10.43 -27.25 -24.07
C PHE A 696 10.01 -28.71 -24.01
N SER A 697 10.94 -29.63 -24.24
CA SER A 697 10.65 -31.06 -24.38
C SER A 697 11.53 -31.93 -23.49
N GLY A 698 10.95 -33.00 -22.93
CA GLY A 698 11.65 -33.95 -22.05
C GLY A 698 11.93 -33.45 -20.63
N ILE A 699 11.51 -32.23 -20.28
CA ILE A 699 11.84 -31.58 -18.99
C ILE A 699 10.96 -32.12 -17.85
N LYS A 700 11.49 -33.08 -17.09
CA LYS A 700 10.80 -33.74 -15.97
C LYS A 700 10.63 -32.91 -14.69
N SER A 701 11.26 -31.72 -14.62
CA SER A 701 11.33 -30.91 -13.39
C SER A 701 10.98 -29.44 -13.63
N LYS A 702 11.98 -28.56 -13.71
CA LYS A 702 11.80 -27.11 -13.85
C LYS A 702 12.25 -26.67 -15.24
N ILE A 703 11.39 -25.96 -15.95
CA ILE A 703 11.76 -25.27 -17.18
C ILE A 703 12.68 -24.11 -16.83
N LEU A 704 12.26 -23.27 -15.89
CA LEU A 704 12.98 -22.08 -15.48
C LEU A 704 12.88 -21.83 -13.98
N THR A 705 13.97 -21.38 -13.37
CA THR A 705 13.98 -20.73 -12.05
C THR A 705 14.33 -19.25 -12.22
N GLY A 706 13.39 -18.36 -11.90
CA GLY A 706 13.52 -16.92 -12.04
C GLY A 706 13.51 -16.20 -10.70
N VAL A 707 14.57 -15.43 -10.42
CA VAL A 707 14.74 -14.65 -9.18
C VAL A 707 14.79 -13.16 -9.53
N PHE A 708 13.84 -12.36 -9.06
CA PHE A 708 13.71 -10.93 -9.37
C PHE A 708 13.78 -10.60 -10.88
N SER A 709 13.24 -11.48 -11.72
CA SER A 709 13.36 -11.39 -13.19
C SER A 709 12.01 -11.11 -13.85
N HIS A 710 12.04 -10.51 -15.04
CA HIS A 710 10.88 -10.27 -15.89
C HIS A 710 10.86 -11.31 -17.01
N ILE A 711 9.75 -12.03 -17.16
CA ILE A 711 9.60 -13.11 -18.11
C ILE A 711 8.36 -12.84 -18.96
N LEU A 712 8.58 -12.67 -20.27
CA LEU A 712 7.52 -12.66 -21.27
C LEU A 712 7.52 -14.02 -21.96
N TYR A 713 6.36 -14.64 -22.03
CA TYR A 713 6.17 -15.91 -22.72
C TYR A 713 5.03 -15.79 -23.72
N LYS A 714 5.33 -16.03 -24.99
CA LYS A 714 4.38 -16.06 -26.10
C LYS A 714 4.65 -17.31 -26.93
N ASN A 715 3.63 -18.13 -27.14
CA ASN A 715 3.75 -19.28 -28.03
C ASN A 715 2.53 -19.34 -28.94
N GLU A 716 2.72 -19.35 -30.25
CA GLU A 716 1.68 -19.57 -31.25
C GLU A 716 1.66 -21.03 -31.74
N LEU A 717 2.67 -21.82 -31.38
CA LEU A 717 2.80 -23.24 -31.77
C LEU A 717 2.29 -24.19 -30.68
N ILE A 718 1.67 -25.31 -31.10
CA ILE A 718 1.20 -26.39 -30.23
C ILE A 718 2.42 -27.20 -29.77
N GLY A 719 3.01 -26.83 -28.63
CA GLY A 719 4.12 -27.56 -28.01
C GLY A 719 3.67 -28.44 -26.85
N TYR A 720 3.89 -29.75 -26.94
CA TYR A 720 3.74 -30.66 -25.80
C TYR A 720 4.91 -30.47 -24.83
N SER A 721 4.65 -29.89 -23.64
CA SER A 721 5.55 -30.05 -22.50
C SER A 721 4.97 -31.08 -21.55
N GLU A 722 5.63 -32.22 -21.40
CA GLU A 722 5.35 -33.13 -20.31
C GLU A 722 5.83 -32.49 -18.99
N SER A 723 4.90 -32.15 -18.09
CA SER A 723 5.11 -31.93 -16.64
C SER A 723 6.00 -30.78 -16.11
N GLY A 724 6.78 -30.06 -16.93
CA GLY A 724 7.73 -29.04 -16.46
C GLY A 724 7.12 -27.81 -15.74
N GLU A 725 7.82 -27.30 -14.71
CA GLU A 725 7.39 -26.17 -13.85
C GLU A 725 8.25 -24.90 -14.03
N TRP A 726 7.64 -23.72 -13.94
CA TRP A 726 8.32 -22.41 -13.82
C TRP A 726 8.32 -21.99 -12.35
N GLU A 727 9.49 -21.82 -11.75
CA GLU A 727 9.64 -21.44 -10.35
C GLU A 727 10.08 -19.97 -10.23
N LEU A 728 9.26 -19.15 -9.57
CA LEU A 728 9.39 -17.70 -9.57
C LEU A 728 9.51 -17.13 -8.14
N THR A 729 10.61 -16.43 -7.86
CA THR A 729 10.89 -15.76 -6.59
C THR A 729 11.06 -14.25 -6.80
N GLY A 730 10.10 -13.44 -6.38
CA GLY A 730 10.13 -11.98 -6.60
C GLY A 730 10.09 -11.55 -8.07
N SER A 731 9.65 -12.44 -8.97
CA SER A 731 9.72 -12.27 -10.43
C SER A 731 8.38 -11.90 -11.04
N PHE A 732 8.41 -11.24 -12.19
CA PHE A 732 7.22 -10.93 -13.00
C PHE A 732 7.13 -11.89 -14.18
N PHE A 733 5.99 -12.55 -14.35
CA PHE A 733 5.71 -13.43 -15.47
C PHE A 733 4.45 -12.99 -16.20
N TYR A 734 4.54 -12.82 -17.52
CA TYR A 734 3.40 -12.49 -18.36
C TYR A 734 3.30 -13.44 -19.54
N ASN A 735 2.21 -14.20 -19.57
CA ASN A 735 1.87 -15.07 -20.68
C ASN A 735 0.97 -14.29 -21.67
N LYS A 736 1.41 -14.16 -22.92
CA LYS A 736 0.66 -13.52 -24.02
C LYS A 736 0.09 -14.53 -25.02
N THR A 737 0.09 -15.81 -24.69
CA THR A 737 -0.34 -16.86 -25.62
C THR A 737 -1.83 -16.77 -25.92
N THR A 738 -2.19 -16.70 -27.20
CA THR A 738 -3.59 -16.59 -27.67
C THR A 738 -3.94 -17.78 -28.57
N GLY A 739 -4.28 -18.94 -27.99
CA GLY A 739 -4.70 -20.14 -28.74
C GLY A 739 -5.56 -21.09 -27.89
N THR A 740 -6.48 -21.83 -28.52
CA THR A 740 -7.48 -22.71 -27.85
C THR A 740 -6.96 -24.12 -27.52
N SER A 741 -5.75 -24.46 -27.96
CA SER A 741 -5.13 -25.78 -27.80
C SER A 741 -3.73 -25.70 -27.20
N VAL A 742 -3.52 -24.82 -26.22
CA VAL A 742 -2.20 -24.59 -25.61
C VAL A 742 -2.16 -25.13 -24.19
N PHE A 743 -1.16 -25.97 -23.91
CA PHE A 743 -0.83 -26.43 -22.56
C PHE A 743 -0.23 -25.27 -21.76
N TYR A 744 -0.86 -24.91 -20.64
CA TYR A 744 -0.30 -23.92 -19.72
C TYR A 744 0.79 -24.57 -18.87
N PRO A 745 2.01 -24.00 -18.81
CA PRO A 745 3.03 -24.54 -17.94
C PRO A 745 2.60 -24.45 -16.48
N ARG A 746 3.03 -25.39 -15.64
CA ARG A 746 2.86 -25.27 -14.18
C ARG A 746 3.71 -24.11 -13.68
N ILE A 747 3.14 -23.23 -12.87
CA ILE A 747 3.87 -22.08 -12.30
C ILE A 747 3.82 -22.17 -10.79
N LYS A 748 4.99 -22.13 -10.16
CA LYS A 748 5.15 -22.03 -8.71
C LYS A 748 5.77 -20.68 -8.39
N ALA A 749 4.96 -19.79 -7.84
CA ALA A 749 5.35 -18.42 -7.52
C ALA A 749 5.27 -18.17 -6.00
N ASN A 750 6.27 -17.49 -5.44
CA ASN A 750 6.20 -17.02 -4.05
C ASN A 750 5.39 -15.71 -3.92
N PHE A 751 5.11 -15.27 -2.69
CA PHE A 751 4.31 -14.07 -2.39
C PHE A 751 4.81 -12.78 -3.04
N TYR A 752 6.09 -12.70 -3.41
CA TYR A 752 6.70 -11.51 -4.01
C TYR A 752 6.64 -11.52 -5.54
N SER A 753 6.26 -12.64 -6.16
CA SER A 753 6.15 -12.79 -7.61
C SER A 753 4.77 -12.39 -8.11
N ARG A 754 4.68 -11.92 -9.36
CA ARG A 754 3.41 -11.61 -10.04
C ARG A 754 3.29 -12.41 -11.32
N VAL A 755 2.13 -13.00 -11.56
CA VAL A 755 1.84 -13.84 -12.73
C VAL A 755 0.60 -13.30 -13.42
N TYR A 756 0.70 -13.00 -14.70
CA TYR A 756 -0.39 -12.46 -15.52
C TYR A 756 -0.67 -13.41 -16.70
N PHE A 757 -1.96 -13.67 -16.91
CA PHE A 757 -2.48 -14.39 -18.08
C PHE A 757 -3.42 -13.46 -18.86
N PRO A 758 -3.65 -13.70 -20.17
CA PRO A 758 -4.67 -13.00 -20.92
C PRO A 758 -6.06 -13.38 -20.38
N GLU A 759 -7.01 -12.44 -20.33
CA GLU A 759 -8.41 -12.75 -19.98
C GLU A 759 -9.05 -13.62 -21.08
N LYS A 760 -9.59 -14.80 -20.74
CA LYS A 760 -10.50 -15.58 -21.61
C LYS A 760 -11.63 -16.27 -20.82
N THR A 761 -12.72 -16.51 -21.56
CA THR A 761 -14.11 -16.80 -21.15
C THR A 761 -14.34 -17.99 -20.22
N SER A 762 -15.48 -17.93 -19.50
CA SER A 762 -15.94 -18.80 -18.40
C SER A 762 -15.88 -20.32 -18.61
N LEU A 763 -15.78 -20.82 -19.85
CA LEU A 763 -15.75 -22.25 -20.17
C LEU A 763 -14.37 -22.91 -19.94
N GLU A 764 -13.28 -22.13 -19.87
CA GLU A 764 -11.91 -22.65 -19.70
C GLU A 764 -11.44 -22.67 -18.23
N LEU A 765 -12.20 -22.05 -17.32
CA LEU A 765 -11.87 -21.95 -15.88
C LEU A 765 -11.94 -23.30 -15.14
N GLU A 766 -12.67 -24.28 -15.69
CA GLU A 766 -12.88 -25.56 -15.01
C GLU A 766 -11.63 -26.46 -14.99
N ASN A 767 -10.75 -26.33 -15.98
CA ASN A 767 -9.50 -27.08 -16.07
C ASN A 767 -8.35 -26.49 -15.22
N MET A 768 -8.53 -25.29 -14.63
CA MET A 768 -7.50 -24.63 -13.81
C MET A 768 -7.58 -24.96 -12.30
N LYS A 769 -8.52 -25.82 -11.87
CA LYS A 769 -8.77 -26.16 -10.45
C LYS A 769 -7.62 -26.90 -9.72
N ASN A 770 -6.51 -27.22 -10.39
CA ASN A 770 -5.35 -27.89 -9.78
C ASN A 770 -4.18 -26.95 -9.38
N LEU A 771 -4.37 -25.63 -9.40
CA LEU A 771 -3.36 -24.66 -8.93
C LEU A 771 -3.54 -24.36 -7.43
N LYS A 772 -2.59 -24.80 -6.59
CA LYS A 772 -2.49 -24.40 -5.18
C LYS A 772 -1.66 -23.12 -5.03
N THR A 773 -2.28 -21.94 -5.16
CA THR A 773 -1.71 -20.66 -4.68
C THR A 773 -2.79 -19.58 -4.46
N ASP A 774 -2.74 -18.91 -3.30
CA ASP A 774 -3.67 -17.85 -2.82
C ASP A 774 -3.37 -16.43 -3.38
N SER A 775 -2.93 -16.28 -4.62
CA SER A 775 -2.57 -14.96 -5.18
C SER A 775 -3.04 -14.77 -6.62
N PHE A 776 -4.32 -14.45 -6.79
CA PHE A 776 -4.81 -13.79 -7.99
C PHE A 776 -4.95 -12.30 -7.71
N SER A 777 -4.28 -11.47 -8.51
CA SER A 777 -4.60 -10.05 -8.62
C SER A 777 -5.13 -9.79 -10.03
N TYR A 778 -6.45 -9.65 -10.16
CA TYR A 778 -7.02 -8.95 -11.31
C TYR A 778 -6.70 -7.47 -11.12
N GLY A 779 -5.84 -6.93 -11.98
CA GLY A 779 -5.26 -5.61 -11.81
C GLY A 779 -4.98 -4.95 -13.15
N LEU A 780 -6.04 -4.57 -13.87
CA LEU A 780 -6.00 -3.42 -14.76
C LEU A 780 -6.06 -2.17 -13.89
N ASN A 781 -4.92 -1.50 -13.68
CA ASN A 781 -4.79 -0.06 -13.37
C ASN A 781 -3.36 0.41 -13.06
N ARG A 782 -2.30 -0.24 -13.59
CA ARG A 782 -0.91 0.25 -13.41
C ARG A 782 0.04 0.04 -14.58
N LEU A 783 -0.49 -0.19 -15.78
CA LEU A 783 0.32 -0.40 -16.99
C LEU A 783 0.59 0.88 -17.80
N SER A 784 0.12 2.06 -17.37
CA SER A 784 0.38 3.31 -18.07
C SER A 784 1.73 3.98 -17.75
N GLU A 785 2.53 3.47 -16.81
CA GLU A 785 3.83 4.08 -16.43
C GLU A 785 5.08 3.31 -16.89
N ILE A 786 4.94 2.22 -17.67
CA ILE A 786 6.09 1.45 -18.21
C ILE A 786 6.16 1.51 -19.75
N ALA A 787 5.42 2.43 -20.36
CA ALA A 787 5.65 2.85 -21.75
C ALA A 787 6.17 4.30 -21.75
N TYR A 788 7.40 4.47 -21.30
CA TYR A 788 8.30 5.56 -21.67
C TYR A 788 9.71 5.02 -21.80
#